data_AF-A0A6J4J4T5-F1
#
_entry.id   AF-A0A6J4J4T5-F1
#
_cell.length_a   1.000
_cell.length_b   1.000
_cell.length_c   1.000
_cell.angle_alpha   90.00
_cell.angle_beta   90.00
_cell.angle_gamma   90.00
#
_symmetry.space_group_name_H-M   'P 1'
#
loop_
_entity.id
_entity.type
_entity.pdbx_description
1 polymer ?
#
loop_
_entity_poly.entity_id
_entity_poly.type
_entity_poly.pdbx_seq_one_letter_code
_entity_poly.pdbx_strand_id
1 'polypeptide(L)'
;MAAVIPETTDGLFVRDDDEGLFSRDINGQLVRLDAPTQADYDKQVTLQIDGQEVTVPLAEPLKDANGNLVQDLDGRTTPRYTTIYDAAVKLYVQQPGDEAKIPIPTLCHLPHMKPVAVCRLCVVQIYGQKRGKRAAERKLLPACQHPVKNGMEVFTMNAPGPDGERVRQSVKVVAELLAADHLKPAPQPELAKELAPFNELGSATLRCGGDAERFRMDVLSKPPPAPPERAGRRPLDPSSPTFTVDHSACILCDRCVRACDDVMENHVIGRTGKGNTAGIGFDLNEPMGESTCVQCGECMVSCPTTAITFKPVAKVEPRRHDGRAEVISAAELLRDPVFAGVPPKFLLWQQGLVVRRQMRRGQVVCRKGDPGNTAFIIKSGKLEVAVPLSHVESSQGFLGGMLGLGRAPVFRAQLTAADVIAGEMACLSGSPRNANLTVLEDAEIWEIRRNVLDRLMRLPTRRARFERSYRDRSLDLVLQGSQLFQGFGQEQYKQIVDYLRGRLSFVRVSPGQVLFRQGEPATDLYLVRLGHVRVGVQRYNNEVRVLSRGPGTIFGEIGLLGLSLSDAAKTPEQVDAALRTALENAGDDLTGAIQSGVRTATCSALNYLELARLGRSDFLQMVRQFPVLRRRLVEQSLGSLRSETEFNPLMSEYVEQGLYEGQSILVLDMDLCTRCDECTKGCIRQHGDDSHGLPITRLLRDGRRFGDYLVATSCRSCTDPHCMSGCPVDSIHRGKHLQIVIEDHCIGCGLCASNCPYGNIFMVPNRRRIIEVPDADDPGETNMIAQLKAATCDLCDAEGDRSSPKPQCVASCPHEAASRVSGPELLELVTARRAGGDSEFL
;
A
#
# COMPACT_ATOMS: atom_id res chain seq x y z
N MET A 1 -18.42 -12.66 -22.13
CA MET A 1 -17.93 -13.99 -22.58
C MET A 1 -16.44 -13.86 -22.88
N ALA A 2 -15.60 -14.08 -21.87
CA ALA A 2 -14.15 -14.09 -22.06
C ALA A 2 -13.73 -15.49 -22.51
N ALA A 3 -13.17 -15.60 -23.71
CA ALA A 3 -12.62 -16.84 -24.21
C ALA A 3 -11.35 -17.16 -23.39
N VAL A 4 -11.38 -18.29 -22.70
CA VAL A 4 -10.21 -18.90 -22.07
C VAL A 4 -9.24 -19.28 -23.19
N ILE A 5 -8.12 -18.58 -23.29
CA ILE A 5 -7.00 -18.98 -24.15
C ILE A 5 -6.30 -20.16 -23.45
N PRO A 6 -6.07 -21.30 -24.11
CA PRO A 6 -5.39 -22.43 -23.49
C PRO A 6 -3.95 -22.07 -23.15
N GLU A 7 -3.54 -22.41 -21.93
CA GLU A 7 -2.14 -22.45 -21.51
C GLU A 7 -1.35 -23.44 -22.38
N THR A 8 -0.04 -23.17 -22.50
CA THR A 8 1.03 -24.01 -23.09
C THR A 8 1.40 -23.78 -24.56
N THR A 9 2.09 -22.66 -24.80
CA THR A 9 3.27 -22.65 -25.69
C THR A 9 4.39 -21.90 -24.97
N ASP A 10 5.23 -22.64 -24.25
CA ASP A 10 6.49 -22.12 -23.71
C ASP A 10 7.38 -21.64 -24.86
N GLY A 11 7.80 -20.37 -24.79
CA GLY A 11 8.96 -19.88 -25.56
C GLY A 11 8.71 -19.09 -26.85
N LEU A 12 7.46 -18.74 -27.21
CA LEU A 12 7.19 -17.96 -28.44
C LEU A 12 6.75 -16.50 -28.23
N PHE A 13 6.45 -16.09 -27.00
CA PHE A 13 6.15 -14.71 -26.67
C PHE A 13 7.28 -14.12 -25.82
N VAL A 14 7.83 -12.99 -26.28
CA VAL A 14 8.70 -12.12 -25.49
C VAL A 14 7.90 -11.73 -24.25
N ARG A 15 8.31 -12.19 -23.07
CA ARG A 15 7.68 -11.73 -21.82
C ARG A 15 8.07 -10.26 -21.58
N ASP A 16 7.26 -9.45 -20.89
CA ASP A 16 7.60 -8.03 -20.64
C ASP A 16 8.94 -7.84 -19.86
N ASP A 17 9.37 -8.88 -19.15
CA ASP A 17 10.68 -9.00 -18.50
C ASP A 17 11.85 -9.21 -19.50
N ASP A 18 11.58 -9.72 -20.71
CA ASP A 18 12.60 -9.98 -21.74
C ASP A 18 13.06 -8.70 -22.47
N GLU A 19 12.27 -7.62 -22.51
CA GLU A 19 12.69 -6.38 -23.17
C GLU A 19 13.96 -5.76 -22.54
N GLY A 20 14.15 -5.99 -21.23
CA GLY A 20 15.35 -5.56 -20.50
C GLY A 20 16.59 -6.45 -20.76
N LEU A 21 16.41 -7.63 -21.36
CA LEU A 21 17.49 -8.56 -21.66
C LEU A 21 18.17 -8.23 -22.98
N PHE A 22 17.63 -7.34 -23.81
CA PHE A 22 18.28 -6.95 -25.07
C PHE A 22 19.20 -5.75 -24.84
N SER A 23 20.52 -5.99 -24.90
CA SER A 23 21.54 -4.94 -24.88
C SER A 23 22.27 -4.90 -26.22
N ARG A 24 22.88 -3.76 -26.56
CA ARG A 24 23.78 -3.72 -27.72
C ARG A 24 25.18 -4.10 -27.27
N ASP A 25 25.77 -5.06 -27.97
CA ASP A 25 27.17 -5.40 -27.76
C ASP A 25 28.12 -4.29 -28.25
N ILE A 26 29.41 -4.56 -28.12
CA ILE A 26 30.50 -3.68 -28.52
C ILE A 26 30.55 -3.35 -30.01
N ASN A 27 29.84 -4.09 -30.87
CA ASN A 27 29.71 -3.85 -32.30
C ASN A 27 28.39 -3.16 -32.64
N GLY A 28 27.55 -2.90 -31.65
CA GLY A 28 26.22 -2.33 -31.81
C GLY A 28 25.16 -3.35 -32.20
N GLN A 29 25.46 -4.65 -32.16
CA GLN A 29 24.52 -5.72 -32.44
C GLN A 29 23.63 -5.96 -31.21
N LEU A 30 22.32 -6.15 -31.43
CA LEU A 30 21.39 -6.47 -30.34
C LEU A 30 21.68 -7.91 -29.86
N VAL A 31 22.05 -8.06 -28.60
CA VAL A 31 22.39 -9.34 -27.96
C VAL A 31 21.47 -9.52 -26.75
N ARG A 32 20.91 -10.72 -26.62
CA ARG A 32 20.13 -11.12 -25.45
C ARG A 32 21.09 -11.50 -24.32
N LEU A 33 20.99 -10.80 -23.20
CA LEU A 33 21.65 -11.10 -21.94
C LEU A 33 20.91 -12.23 -21.25
N ASP A 34 21.64 -13.06 -20.51
CA ASP A 34 21.02 -14.00 -19.59
C ASP A 34 20.33 -13.22 -18.47
N ALA A 35 19.14 -13.68 -18.06
CA ALA A 35 18.47 -13.11 -16.91
C ALA A 35 19.32 -13.36 -15.65
N PRO A 36 19.42 -12.38 -14.73
CA PRO A 36 20.12 -12.60 -13.49
C PRO A 36 19.44 -13.71 -12.68
N THR A 37 20.18 -14.34 -11.81
CA THR A 37 19.70 -15.42 -10.92
C THR A 37 19.85 -15.01 -9.46
N GLN A 38 19.19 -15.72 -8.54
CA GLN A 38 19.39 -15.46 -7.11
C GLN A 38 20.84 -15.69 -6.65
N ALA A 39 21.57 -16.60 -7.31
CA ALA A 39 22.99 -16.82 -7.04
C ALA A 39 23.87 -15.61 -7.38
N ASP A 40 23.36 -14.66 -8.18
CA ASP A 40 24.07 -13.42 -8.50
C ASP A 40 23.96 -12.37 -7.39
N TYR A 41 23.10 -12.56 -6.38
CA TYR A 41 23.04 -11.68 -5.20
C TYR A 41 24.33 -11.73 -4.38
N ASP A 42 24.97 -12.90 -4.31
CA ASP A 42 26.19 -13.11 -3.52
C ASP A 42 27.46 -12.68 -4.28
N LYS A 43 27.36 -12.49 -5.60
CA LYS A 43 28.49 -12.06 -6.43
C LYS A 43 28.71 -10.56 -6.27
N GLN A 44 29.87 -10.17 -5.72
CA GLN A 44 30.28 -8.78 -5.62
C GLN A 44 31.03 -8.34 -6.88
N VAL A 45 30.80 -7.10 -7.27
CA VAL A 45 31.42 -6.43 -8.41
C VAL A 45 32.07 -5.15 -7.91
N THR A 46 33.36 -4.98 -8.22
CA THR A 46 34.11 -3.77 -7.91
C THR A 46 34.34 -2.96 -9.19
N LEU A 47 34.00 -1.68 -9.14
CA LEU A 47 34.18 -0.72 -10.23
C LEU A 47 34.68 0.62 -9.68
N GLN A 48 35.17 1.48 -10.56
CA GLN A 48 35.58 2.84 -10.21
C GLN A 48 34.63 3.86 -10.84
N ILE A 49 34.17 4.83 -10.05
CA ILE A 49 33.39 5.99 -10.51
C ILE A 49 34.18 7.25 -10.17
N ASP A 50 34.57 8.01 -11.19
CA ASP A 50 35.42 9.21 -11.05
C ASP A 50 36.71 8.94 -10.24
N GLY A 51 37.28 7.74 -10.42
CA GLY A 51 38.48 7.27 -9.71
C GLY A 51 38.25 6.76 -8.29
N GLN A 52 37.02 6.80 -7.77
CA GLN A 52 36.66 6.24 -6.46
C GLN A 52 36.15 4.81 -6.62
N GLU A 53 36.68 3.90 -5.82
CA GLU A 53 36.27 2.50 -5.84
C GLU A 53 34.92 2.31 -5.13
N VAL A 54 34.04 1.53 -5.74
CA VAL A 54 32.76 1.11 -5.16
C VAL A 54 32.54 -0.37 -5.42
N THR A 55 32.11 -1.09 -4.39
CA THR A 55 31.76 -2.50 -4.49
C THR A 55 30.26 -2.67 -4.28
N VAL A 56 29.59 -3.34 -5.21
CA VAL A 56 28.13 -3.58 -5.23
C VAL A 56 27.83 -5.04 -5.56
N PRO A 57 26.69 -5.59 -5.14
CA PRO A 57 26.26 -6.89 -5.65
C PRO A 57 25.99 -6.81 -7.17
N LEU A 58 26.21 -7.90 -7.90
CA LEU A 58 25.97 -7.99 -9.34
C LEU A 58 24.48 -7.86 -9.67
N ALA A 59 23.64 -8.44 -8.81
CA ALA A 59 22.19 -8.36 -8.90
C ALA A 59 21.58 -7.94 -7.56
N GLU A 60 20.43 -7.29 -7.63
CA GLU A 60 19.60 -6.95 -6.48
C GLU A 60 18.18 -7.48 -6.67
N PRO A 61 17.43 -7.69 -5.59
CA PRO A 61 16.01 -7.98 -5.67
C PRO A 61 15.25 -6.88 -6.44
N LEU A 62 14.45 -7.28 -7.42
CA LEU A 62 13.50 -6.39 -8.06
C LEU A 62 12.46 -5.95 -7.03
N LYS A 63 12.21 -4.65 -6.98
CA LYS A 63 11.18 -4.05 -6.13
C LYS A 63 10.11 -3.42 -6.99
N ASP A 64 8.86 -3.55 -6.56
CA ASP A 64 7.75 -2.80 -7.12
C ASP A 64 7.89 -1.31 -6.76
N ALA A 65 6.97 -0.51 -7.29
CA ALA A 65 6.99 0.94 -7.07
C ALA A 65 6.70 1.37 -5.62
N ASN A 66 6.23 0.44 -4.78
CA ASN A 66 5.99 0.62 -3.35
C ASN A 66 7.15 0.07 -2.49
N GLY A 67 8.22 -0.42 -3.13
CA GLY A 67 9.41 -0.97 -2.48
C GLY A 67 9.24 -2.40 -1.96
N ASN A 68 8.15 -3.10 -2.33
CA ASN A 68 7.97 -4.51 -2.01
C ASN A 68 8.76 -5.38 -2.99
N LEU A 69 9.24 -6.53 -2.54
CA LEU A 69 9.95 -7.46 -3.39
C LEU A 69 8.99 -8.07 -4.41
N VAL A 70 9.33 -7.99 -5.70
CA VAL A 70 8.60 -8.69 -6.75
C VAL A 70 8.97 -10.17 -6.69
N GLN A 71 7.96 -11.03 -6.74
CA GLN A 71 8.13 -12.48 -6.78
C GLN A 71 7.63 -13.02 -8.12
N ASP A 72 8.27 -14.07 -8.61
CA ASP A 72 7.79 -14.84 -9.75
C ASP A 72 6.56 -15.70 -9.37
N LEU A 73 6.01 -16.42 -10.34
CA LEU A 73 4.84 -17.28 -10.14
C LEU A 73 5.10 -18.42 -9.12
N ASP A 74 6.37 -18.74 -8.88
CA ASP A 74 6.82 -19.74 -7.91
C ASP A 74 7.13 -19.12 -6.53
N GLY A 75 6.82 -17.82 -6.33
CA GLY A 75 7.03 -17.10 -5.08
C GLY A 75 8.49 -16.74 -4.80
N ARG A 76 9.41 -16.93 -5.75
CA ARG A 76 10.83 -16.60 -5.61
C ARG A 76 11.05 -15.14 -5.99
N THR A 77 11.92 -14.46 -5.25
CA THR A 77 12.25 -13.06 -5.54
C THR A 77 12.90 -12.92 -6.91
N THR A 78 12.30 -12.09 -7.77
CA THR A 78 12.79 -11.79 -9.12
C THR A 78 14.06 -10.95 -9.04
N PRO A 79 15.20 -11.41 -9.57
CA PRO A 79 16.45 -10.63 -9.58
C PRO A 79 16.46 -9.58 -10.70
N ARG A 80 17.16 -8.47 -10.48
CA ARG A 80 17.55 -7.50 -11.52
C ARG A 80 19.05 -7.21 -11.46
N TYR A 81 19.68 -6.88 -12.58
CA TYR A 81 21.06 -6.43 -12.56
C TYR A 81 21.21 -5.07 -11.86
N THR A 82 22.31 -4.92 -11.13
CA THR A 82 22.75 -3.64 -10.57
C THR A 82 23.28 -2.75 -11.70
N THR A 83 22.81 -1.51 -11.75
CA THR A 83 23.20 -0.53 -12.78
C THR A 83 24.33 0.38 -12.30
N ILE A 84 24.99 1.08 -13.23
CA ILE A 84 25.98 2.11 -12.88
C ILE A 84 25.35 3.21 -12.01
N TYR A 85 24.09 3.57 -12.26
CA TYR A 85 23.38 4.54 -11.44
C TYR A 85 23.18 4.04 -10.00
N ASP A 86 22.81 2.77 -9.81
CA ASP A 86 22.71 2.16 -8.47
C ASP A 86 24.06 2.22 -7.72
N ALA A 87 25.16 1.94 -8.42
CA ALA A 87 26.50 2.05 -7.85
C ALA A 87 26.88 3.49 -7.47
N ALA A 88 26.50 4.48 -8.30
CA ALA A 88 26.68 5.89 -7.98
C ALA A 88 25.83 6.32 -6.77
N VAL A 89 24.59 5.83 -6.66
CA VAL A 89 23.75 6.07 -5.48
C VAL A 89 24.44 5.54 -4.22
N LYS A 90 24.96 4.29 -4.24
CA LYS A 90 25.68 3.70 -3.10
C LYS A 90 26.93 4.52 -2.71
N LEU A 91 27.65 5.05 -3.69
CA LEU A 91 28.88 5.81 -3.44
C LEU A 91 28.58 7.19 -2.85
N TYR A 92 27.64 7.94 -3.45
CA TYR A 92 27.42 9.35 -3.12
C TYR A 92 26.32 9.61 -2.08
N VAL A 93 25.40 8.68 -1.86
CA VAL A 93 24.29 8.82 -0.90
C VAL A 93 24.61 8.10 0.40
N GLN A 94 25.25 8.80 1.33
CA GLN A 94 25.61 8.25 2.65
C GLN A 94 24.52 8.51 3.70
N GLN A 95 23.76 9.60 3.52
CA GLN A 95 22.66 10.01 4.38
C GLN A 95 21.48 10.52 3.53
N PRO A 96 20.22 10.47 4.03
CA PRO A 96 19.08 11.03 3.32
C PRO A 96 19.30 12.52 3.00
N GLY A 97 19.03 12.94 1.75
CA GLY A 97 19.28 14.31 1.27
C GLY A 97 20.57 14.46 0.46
N ASP A 98 21.43 13.44 0.41
CA ASP A 98 22.66 13.45 -0.37
C ASP A 98 22.44 13.20 -1.88
N GLU A 99 21.20 13.00 -2.34
CA GLU A 99 20.89 12.69 -3.75
C GLU A 99 21.41 13.76 -4.73
N ALA A 100 21.51 15.02 -4.27
CA ALA A 100 22.09 16.11 -5.05
C ALA A 100 23.60 15.94 -5.34
N LYS A 101 24.31 15.09 -4.58
CA LYS A 101 25.73 14.77 -4.77
C LYS A 101 25.99 13.79 -5.91
N ILE A 102 24.98 13.04 -6.36
CA ILE A 102 25.13 12.01 -7.42
C ILE A 102 25.49 12.69 -8.75
N PRO A 103 26.69 12.53 -9.32
CA PRO A 103 27.14 13.31 -10.47
C PRO A 103 26.51 12.90 -11.81
N ILE A 104 25.48 12.05 -11.78
CA ILE A 104 24.76 11.53 -12.94
C ILE A 104 23.33 12.07 -12.90
N PRO A 105 22.96 13.06 -13.74
CA PRO A 105 21.61 13.61 -13.74
C PRO A 105 20.62 12.69 -14.46
N THR A 106 19.38 12.68 -13.98
CA THR A 106 18.27 11.89 -14.51
C THR A 106 16.99 12.69 -14.47
N LEU A 107 16.20 12.67 -15.55
CA LEU A 107 14.81 13.16 -15.55
C LEU A 107 13.79 12.04 -15.73
N CYS A 108 14.11 11.02 -16.53
CA CYS A 108 13.19 9.92 -16.81
C CYS A 108 13.31 8.73 -15.83
N HIS A 109 14.18 8.78 -14.83
CA HIS A 109 14.38 7.65 -13.91
C HIS A 109 14.10 8.07 -12.47
N LEU A 110 13.41 7.20 -11.74
CA LEU A 110 13.19 7.26 -10.30
C LEU A 110 13.59 5.91 -9.70
N PRO A 111 14.10 5.86 -8.46
CA PRO A 111 14.58 4.61 -7.85
C PRO A 111 13.54 3.48 -7.77
N HIS A 112 12.26 3.81 -7.71
CA HIS A 112 11.16 2.86 -7.60
C HIS A 112 10.51 2.51 -8.95
N MET A 113 11.11 2.91 -10.08
CA MET A 113 10.59 2.62 -11.42
C MET A 113 11.66 1.96 -12.30
N LYS A 114 11.24 1.04 -13.17
CA LYS A 114 12.14 0.40 -14.15
C LYS A 114 12.80 1.47 -15.04
N PRO A 115 14.14 1.49 -15.18
CA PRO A 115 14.84 2.50 -15.97
C PRO A 115 14.63 2.30 -17.48
N VAL A 116 14.37 3.41 -18.19
CA VAL A 116 14.13 3.42 -19.65
C VAL A 116 15.15 4.24 -20.45
N ALA A 117 16.00 5.02 -19.77
CA ALA A 117 17.07 5.84 -20.37
C ALA A 117 16.66 6.82 -21.50
N VAL A 118 15.38 7.16 -21.65
CA VAL A 118 14.88 7.98 -22.78
C VAL A 118 15.33 9.44 -22.74
N CYS A 119 15.53 10.05 -21.56
CA CYS A 119 15.95 11.46 -21.45
C CYS A 119 17.43 11.71 -21.79
N ARG A 120 18.26 10.66 -21.83
CA ARG A 120 19.70 10.71 -22.16
C ARG A 120 20.60 11.63 -21.31
N LEU A 121 20.11 12.18 -20.20
CA LEU A 121 20.96 12.96 -19.28
C LEU A 121 21.94 12.09 -18.47
N CYS A 122 21.60 10.83 -18.22
CA CYS A 122 22.41 9.91 -17.43
C CYS A 122 23.62 9.30 -18.18
N VAL A 123 24.09 9.94 -19.24
CA VAL A 123 25.19 9.41 -20.05
C VAL A 123 26.52 9.48 -19.30
N VAL A 124 27.32 8.41 -19.42
CA VAL A 124 28.66 8.30 -18.82
C VAL A 124 29.65 7.76 -19.85
N GLN A 125 30.94 8.07 -19.65
CA GLN A 125 32.02 7.44 -20.39
C GLN A 125 32.52 6.22 -19.61
N ILE A 126 32.63 5.09 -20.28
CA ILE A 126 33.00 3.81 -19.66
C ILE A 126 34.29 3.31 -20.28
N TYR A 127 35.16 2.75 -19.45
CA TYR A 127 36.27 1.89 -19.87
C TYR A 127 36.05 0.48 -19.30
N GLY A 128 36.42 -0.51 -20.09
CA GLY A 128 36.45 -1.91 -19.68
C GLY A 128 37.72 -2.60 -20.16
N GLN A 129 37.87 -3.87 -19.79
CA GLN A 129 38.95 -4.72 -20.30
C GLN A 129 38.51 -5.42 -21.58
N LYS A 130 39.18 -5.12 -22.70
CA LYS A 130 38.98 -5.79 -23.98
C LYS A 130 40.28 -6.50 -24.38
N ARG A 131 40.24 -7.84 -24.49
CA ARG A 131 41.42 -8.68 -24.77
C ARG A 131 42.60 -8.37 -23.84
N GLY A 132 42.33 -8.17 -22.55
CA GLY A 132 43.34 -7.84 -21.53
C GLY A 132 43.88 -6.41 -21.56
N LYS A 133 43.36 -5.53 -22.43
CA LYS A 133 43.75 -4.11 -22.50
C LYS A 133 42.60 -3.19 -22.08
N ARG A 134 42.95 -2.10 -21.40
CA ARG A 134 42.03 -0.99 -21.10
C ARG A 134 41.54 -0.37 -22.41
N ALA A 135 40.22 -0.35 -22.63
CA ALA A 135 39.61 0.20 -23.83
C ALA A 135 38.39 1.06 -23.47
N ALA A 136 38.32 2.25 -24.07
CA ALA A 136 37.18 3.14 -23.93
C ALA A 136 36.02 2.67 -24.79
N GLU A 137 34.80 2.77 -24.27
CA GLU A 137 33.59 2.67 -25.09
C GLU A 137 33.48 3.87 -26.04
N ARG A 138 33.15 3.59 -27.31
CA ARG A 138 33.11 4.62 -28.35
C ARG A 138 31.98 5.63 -28.11
N LYS A 139 30.82 5.14 -27.67
CA LYS A 139 29.62 5.92 -27.39
C LYS A 139 29.53 6.18 -25.89
N LEU A 140 28.97 7.34 -25.51
CA LEU A 140 28.52 7.52 -24.14
C LEU A 140 27.28 6.64 -23.91
N LEU A 141 27.26 5.95 -22.78
CA LEU A 141 26.24 4.95 -22.46
C LEU A 141 25.38 5.42 -21.28
N PRO A 142 24.09 5.07 -21.23
CA PRO A 142 23.20 5.49 -20.15
C PRO A 142 23.46 4.71 -18.86
N ALA A 143 23.88 5.40 -17.81
CA ALA A 143 24.20 4.78 -16.51
C ALA A 143 22.99 4.11 -15.84
N CYS A 144 21.77 4.63 -16.05
CA CYS A 144 20.57 4.08 -15.39
C CYS A 144 20.11 2.73 -15.94
N GLN A 145 20.58 2.31 -17.12
CA GLN A 145 20.22 1.01 -17.70
C GLN A 145 21.43 0.08 -17.83
N HIS A 146 22.66 0.64 -17.88
CA HIS A 146 23.85 -0.16 -18.11
C HIS A 146 24.23 -0.96 -16.86
N PRO A 147 24.31 -2.30 -16.94
CA PRO A 147 24.74 -3.14 -15.82
C PRO A 147 26.20 -2.90 -15.45
N VAL A 148 26.54 -3.03 -14.17
CA VAL A 148 27.92 -2.98 -13.69
C VAL A 148 28.70 -4.22 -14.12
N LYS A 149 30.02 -4.07 -14.31
CA LYS A 149 30.95 -5.19 -14.54
C LYS A 149 32.20 -4.98 -13.72
N ASN A 150 32.86 -6.09 -13.37
CA ASN A 150 34.06 -6.03 -12.55
C ASN A 150 35.22 -5.36 -13.31
N GLY A 151 35.93 -4.46 -12.65
CA GLY A 151 37.02 -3.69 -13.24
C GLY A 151 36.58 -2.63 -14.25
N MET A 152 35.29 -2.25 -14.24
CA MET A 152 34.79 -1.13 -15.04
C MET A 152 35.27 0.21 -14.45
N GLU A 153 35.68 1.15 -15.32
CA GLU A 153 35.95 2.53 -14.92
C GLU A 153 34.90 3.44 -15.56
N VAL A 154 34.25 4.28 -14.75
CA VAL A 154 33.16 5.16 -15.16
C VAL A 154 33.55 6.59 -14.88
N PHE A 155 33.40 7.45 -15.90
CA PHE A 155 33.63 8.88 -15.81
C PHE A 155 32.29 9.61 -15.99
N THR A 156 31.96 10.46 -15.03
CA THR A 156 30.69 11.20 -14.98
C THR A 156 30.90 12.67 -15.36
N MET A 157 29.87 13.50 -15.20
CA MET A 157 30.00 14.94 -15.45
C MET A 157 30.89 15.65 -14.40
N ASN A 158 31.23 15.00 -13.29
CA ASN A 158 32.14 15.58 -12.30
C ASN A 158 33.59 15.09 -12.45
N ALA A 159 33.85 14.11 -13.32
CA ALA A 159 35.21 13.63 -13.57
C ALA A 159 36.12 14.77 -14.09
N PRO A 160 37.37 14.88 -13.59
CA PRO A 160 38.38 15.73 -14.21
C PRO A 160 38.87 15.12 -15.53
N GLY A 161 39.51 15.95 -16.36
CA GLY A 161 40.13 15.51 -17.61
C GLY A 161 39.17 15.40 -18.81
N PRO A 162 39.66 14.87 -19.94
CA PRO A 162 38.96 14.93 -21.23
C PRO A 162 37.68 14.08 -21.27
N ASP A 163 37.65 12.94 -20.58
CA ASP A 163 36.48 12.06 -20.54
C ASP A 163 35.32 12.70 -19.77
N GLY A 164 35.59 13.32 -18.62
CA GLY A 164 34.58 14.06 -17.86
C GLY A 164 34.10 15.32 -18.59
N GLU A 165 35.00 16.01 -19.30
CA GLU A 165 34.62 17.17 -20.13
C GLU A 165 33.69 16.78 -21.28
N ARG A 166 33.98 15.66 -21.95
CA ARG A 166 33.12 15.09 -22.99
C ARG A 166 31.72 14.76 -22.45
N VAL A 167 31.63 14.21 -21.25
CA VAL A 167 30.36 13.91 -20.57
C VAL A 167 29.63 15.21 -20.21
N ARG A 168 30.29 16.16 -19.53
CA ARG A 168 29.70 17.47 -19.19
C ARG A 168 29.11 18.17 -20.39
N GLN A 169 29.88 18.28 -21.47
CA GLN A 169 29.43 18.98 -22.67
C GLN A 169 28.21 18.29 -23.29
N SER A 170 28.19 16.95 -23.31
CA SER A 170 27.05 16.20 -23.85
C SER A 170 25.80 16.38 -23.00
N VAL A 171 25.92 16.24 -21.68
CA VAL A 171 24.81 16.42 -20.74
C VAL A 171 24.27 17.85 -20.78
N LYS A 172 25.17 18.85 -20.82
CA LYS A 172 24.82 20.27 -20.94
C LYS A 172 24.00 20.53 -22.21
N VAL A 173 24.48 20.11 -23.38
CA VAL A 173 23.75 20.33 -24.65
C VAL A 173 22.39 19.64 -24.66
N VAL A 174 22.28 18.42 -24.13
CA VAL A 174 21.00 17.71 -24.02
C VAL A 174 20.03 18.47 -23.10
N ALA A 175 20.50 18.97 -21.95
CA ALA A 175 19.68 19.75 -21.04
C ALA A 175 19.21 21.08 -21.66
N GLU A 176 20.07 21.78 -22.40
CA GLU A 176 19.75 23.03 -23.09
C GLU A 176 18.69 22.82 -24.20
N LEU A 177 18.82 21.75 -24.99
CA LEU A 177 17.83 21.41 -26.02
C LEU A 177 16.46 21.05 -25.43
N LEU A 178 16.44 20.22 -24.37
CA LEU A 178 15.20 19.90 -23.67
C LEU A 178 14.56 21.15 -23.06
N ALA A 179 15.37 22.04 -22.48
CA ALA A 179 14.88 23.26 -21.87
C ALA A 179 14.32 24.25 -22.91
N ALA A 180 15.01 24.45 -24.04
CA ALA A 180 14.56 25.37 -25.08
C ALA A 180 13.15 25.03 -25.61
N ASP A 181 12.83 23.74 -25.76
CA ASP A 181 11.54 23.29 -26.29
C ASP A 181 10.46 23.11 -25.21
N HIS A 182 10.83 22.66 -24.00
CA HIS A 182 9.89 22.12 -23.01
C HIS A 182 9.92 22.79 -21.64
N LEU A 183 10.88 23.69 -21.36
CA LEU A 183 10.89 24.44 -20.10
C LEU A 183 9.85 25.56 -20.16
N LYS A 184 8.63 25.23 -19.75
CA LYS A 184 7.50 26.16 -19.73
C LYS A 184 6.95 26.38 -18.32
N PRO A 185 6.38 27.55 -18.01
CA PRO A 185 5.64 27.76 -16.77
C PRO A 185 4.40 26.85 -16.74
N ALA A 186 3.87 26.59 -15.55
CA ALA A 186 2.58 25.89 -15.45
C ALA A 186 1.46 26.74 -16.09
N PRO A 187 0.46 26.13 -16.75
CA PRO A 187 -0.63 26.87 -17.39
C PRO A 187 -1.43 27.76 -16.42
N GLN A 188 -1.55 27.36 -15.15
CA GLN A 188 -2.28 28.10 -14.12
C GLN A 188 -1.36 29.17 -13.48
N PRO A 189 -1.63 30.49 -13.63
CA PRO A 189 -0.71 31.55 -13.22
C PRO A 189 -0.39 31.59 -11.72
N GLU A 190 -1.39 31.34 -10.86
CA GLU A 190 -1.18 31.32 -9.40
C GLU A 190 -0.26 30.16 -8.99
N LEU A 191 -0.52 28.98 -9.55
CA LEU A 191 0.24 27.78 -9.28
C LEU A 191 1.62 27.78 -9.96
N ALA A 192 1.80 28.53 -11.05
CA ALA A 192 3.08 28.63 -11.77
C ALA A 192 4.22 29.11 -10.88
N LYS A 193 3.97 30.07 -9.99
CA LYS A 193 4.98 30.57 -9.04
C LYS A 193 5.36 29.51 -8.01
N GLU A 194 4.38 28.77 -7.50
CA GLU A 194 4.61 27.72 -6.50
C GLU A 194 5.27 26.48 -7.11
N LEU A 195 4.97 26.16 -8.37
CA LEU A 195 5.53 25.00 -9.07
C LEU A 195 6.88 25.27 -9.74
N ALA A 196 7.23 26.52 -10.03
CA ALA A 196 8.49 26.86 -10.70
C ALA A 196 9.74 26.28 -10.01
N PRO A 197 9.88 26.32 -8.66
CA PRO A 197 10.99 25.67 -7.96
C PRO A 197 11.03 24.15 -8.09
N PHE A 198 9.94 23.53 -8.53
CA PHE A 198 9.74 22.07 -8.58
C PHE A 198 9.73 21.51 -10.01
N ASN A 199 10.15 22.30 -10.99
CA ASN A 199 10.40 21.82 -12.34
C ASN A 199 11.81 21.20 -12.41
N GLU A 200 11.87 19.86 -12.35
CA GLU A 200 13.13 19.11 -12.34
C GLU A 200 13.97 19.37 -13.60
N LEU A 201 13.35 19.64 -14.76
CA LEU A 201 14.07 20.03 -15.97
C LEU A 201 14.85 21.33 -15.77
N GLY A 202 14.21 22.35 -15.19
CA GLY A 202 14.86 23.62 -14.88
C GLY A 202 16.03 23.45 -13.89
N SER A 203 15.81 22.69 -12.81
CA SER A 203 16.87 22.37 -11.84
C SER A 203 18.02 21.59 -12.48
N ALA A 204 17.72 20.62 -13.35
CA ALA A 204 18.73 19.83 -14.06
C ALA A 204 19.55 20.69 -15.03
N THR A 205 18.91 21.61 -15.77
CA THR A 205 19.61 22.52 -16.69
C THR A 205 20.60 23.40 -15.94
N LEU A 206 20.17 24.00 -14.81
CA LEU A 206 21.06 24.80 -13.95
C LEU A 206 22.21 23.96 -13.39
N ARG A 207 21.90 22.75 -12.91
CA ARG A 207 22.89 21.82 -12.35
C ARG A 207 23.97 21.42 -13.36
N CYS A 208 23.61 21.32 -14.63
CA CYS A 208 24.54 20.97 -15.71
C CYS A 208 25.27 22.20 -16.30
N GLY A 209 25.05 23.39 -15.75
CA GLY A 209 25.61 24.64 -16.27
C GLY A 209 25.10 25.01 -17.66
N GLY A 210 23.89 24.56 -18.01
CA GLY A 210 23.22 24.87 -19.28
C GLY A 210 22.45 26.19 -19.23
N ASP A 211 22.33 26.82 -20.40
CA ASP A 211 21.50 28.00 -20.61
C ASP A 211 20.28 27.64 -21.47
N ALA A 212 19.07 27.81 -20.92
CA ALA A 212 17.82 27.51 -21.61
C ALA A 212 17.58 28.44 -22.82
N GLU A 213 18.20 29.63 -22.85
CA GLU A 213 18.03 30.60 -23.93
C GLU A 213 18.95 30.32 -25.12
N ARG A 214 20.02 29.54 -24.95
CA ARG A 214 21.06 29.30 -25.97
C ARG A 214 20.50 28.82 -27.32
N PHE A 215 19.50 27.94 -27.28
CA PHE A 215 18.86 27.36 -28.46
C PHE A 215 17.43 27.83 -28.67
N ARG A 216 16.96 28.81 -27.89
CA ARG A 216 15.66 29.42 -28.16
C ARG A 216 15.76 30.15 -29.48
N MET A 217 15.04 29.62 -30.47
CA MET A 217 14.91 30.29 -31.75
C MET A 217 14.19 31.62 -31.52
N ASP A 218 14.77 32.73 -31.98
CA ASP A 218 14.03 33.97 -32.22
C ASP A 218 13.09 33.74 -33.41
N VAL A 219 11.92 33.12 -33.15
CA VAL A 219 10.88 32.82 -34.15
C VAL A 219 10.27 34.11 -34.76
N LEU A 220 10.69 35.30 -34.31
CA LEU A 220 10.17 36.61 -34.72
C LEU A 220 10.44 36.99 -36.19
N SER A 221 11.22 36.21 -36.95
CA SER A 221 11.47 36.53 -38.38
C SER A 221 10.56 35.79 -39.36
N LYS A 222 9.98 34.64 -38.98
CA LYS A 222 9.00 33.82 -39.75
C LYS A 222 8.68 32.53 -38.97
N PRO A 223 7.54 32.44 -38.26
CA PRO A 223 7.10 31.17 -37.70
C PRO A 223 6.83 30.17 -38.84
N PRO A 224 7.36 28.93 -38.78
CA PRO A 224 6.87 27.88 -39.66
C PRO A 224 5.36 27.70 -39.42
N PRO A 225 4.57 27.38 -40.47
CA PRO A 225 3.14 27.17 -40.31
C PRO A 225 2.91 26.13 -39.21
N ALA A 226 1.93 26.41 -38.34
CA ALA A 226 1.59 25.51 -37.25
C ALA A 226 1.33 24.12 -37.85
N PRO A 227 2.01 23.07 -37.37
CA PRO A 227 1.68 21.72 -37.80
C PRO A 227 0.19 21.49 -37.50
N PRO A 228 -0.59 20.86 -38.41
CA PRO A 228 -1.98 20.50 -38.13
C PRO A 228 -2.05 19.70 -36.84
N GLU A 229 -3.14 19.76 -36.08
CA GLU A 229 -3.31 18.94 -34.88
C GLU A 229 -3.02 17.48 -35.22
N ARG A 230 -1.94 16.94 -34.65
CA ARG A 230 -1.42 15.61 -35.00
C ARG A 230 -1.86 14.63 -33.93
N ALA A 231 -2.17 13.40 -34.35
CA ALA A 231 -2.35 12.27 -33.45
C ALA A 231 -1.21 12.23 -32.41
N GLY A 232 -1.55 12.52 -31.15
CA GLY A 232 -0.65 12.49 -29.99
C GLY A 232 -0.16 13.83 -29.41
N ARG A 233 -0.24 14.97 -30.13
CA ARG A 233 0.22 16.26 -29.60
C ARG A 233 -0.93 17.27 -29.57
N ARG A 234 -1.73 17.21 -28.51
CA ARG A 234 -2.67 18.28 -28.14
C ARG A 234 -1.92 19.36 -27.35
N PRO A 235 -1.95 20.65 -27.72
CA PRO A 235 -1.16 21.66 -27.01
C PRO A 235 -1.50 21.72 -25.51
N LEU A 236 -2.79 21.77 -25.18
CA LEU A 236 -3.31 21.80 -23.83
C LEU A 236 -4.58 20.95 -23.76
N ASP A 237 -4.70 20.14 -22.72
CA ASP A 237 -5.89 19.35 -22.40
C ASP A 237 -6.38 19.76 -20.99
N PRO A 238 -7.45 20.57 -20.91
CA PRO A 238 -8.10 20.98 -19.65
C PRO A 238 -9.31 20.12 -19.27
N SER A 239 -9.61 19.04 -20.01
CA SER A 239 -10.85 18.24 -19.88
C SER A 239 -11.02 17.61 -18.49
N SER A 240 -9.92 17.25 -17.82
CA SER A 240 -9.99 16.65 -16.48
C SER A 240 -10.48 17.68 -15.45
N PRO A 241 -11.42 17.32 -14.57
CA PRO A 241 -11.86 18.19 -13.46
C PRO A 241 -10.76 18.44 -12.42
N THR A 242 -9.74 17.57 -12.37
CA THR A 242 -8.71 17.56 -11.33
C THR A 242 -7.33 17.94 -11.87
N PHE A 243 -7.05 17.71 -13.15
CA PHE A 243 -5.73 17.93 -13.74
C PHE A 243 -5.78 18.79 -15.00
N THR A 244 -4.63 19.32 -15.38
CA THR A 244 -4.40 20.01 -16.65
C THR A 244 -3.14 19.41 -17.28
N VAL A 245 -3.22 19.09 -18.57
CA VAL A 245 -2.11 18.48 -19.31
C VAL A 245 -1.64 19.42 -20.40
N ASP A 246 -0.42 19.94 -20.28
CA ASP A 246 0.26 20.70 -21.33
C ASP A 246 1.27 19.78 -22.04
N HIS A 247 0.90 19.20 -23.18
CA HIS A 247 1.80 18.31 -23.91
C HIS A 247 2.99 19.08 -24.52
N SER A 248 2.90 20.41 -24.65
CA SER A 248 4.01 21.22 -25.15
C SER A 248 5.17 21.30 -24.14
N ALA A 249 4.90 21.14 -22.85
CA ALA A 249 5.90 21.01 -21.79
C ALA A 249 6.40 19.56 -21.57
N CYS A 250 5.91 18.58 -22.36
CA CYS A 250 6.24 17.17 -22.18
C CYS A 250 7.54 16.77 -22.91
N ILE A 251 8.51 16.28 -22.15
CA ILE A 251 9.79 15.76 -22.68
C ILE A 251 9.75 14.27 -23.09
N LEU A 252 8.55 13.67 -23.12
CA LEU A 252 8.36 12.23 -23.42
C LEU A 252 9.28 11.32 -22.58
N CYS A 253 9.23 11.48 -21.26
CA CYS A 253 10.10 10.75 -20.33
C CYS A 253 9.52 9.41 -19.84
N ASP A 254 8.28 9.09 -20.19
CA ASP A 254 7.53 7.90 -19.76
C ASP A 254 7.43 7.73 -18.23
N ARG A 255 7.63 8.79 -17.45
CA ARG A 255 7.33 8.75 -16.00
C ARG A 255 5.84 8.70 -15.73
N CYS A 256 5.02 9.38 -16.54
CA CYS A 256 3.56 9.30 -16.42
C CYS A 256 3.01 7.92 -16.79
N VAL A 257 3.56 7.28 -17.83
CA VAL A 257 3.20 5.91 -18.26
C VAL A 257 3.50 4.93 -17.13
N ARG A 258 4.76 4.82 -16.69
CA ARG A 258 5.15 3.93 -15.58
C ARG A 258 4.50 4.27 -14.24
N ALA A 259 4.16 5.54 -14.00
CA ALA A 259 3.34 5.90 -12.85
C ALA A 259 1.91 5.35 -12.93
N CYS A 260 1.33 5.32 -14.13
CA CYS A 260 0.00 4.78 -14.35
C CYS A 260 0.00 3.25 -14.26
N ASP A 261 1.02 2.62 -14.84
CA ASP A 261 1.10 1.18 -15.04
C ASP A 261 1.77 0.50 -13.83
N ASP A 262 3.02 0.84 -13.53
CA ASP A 262 3.83 0.13 -12.53
C ASP A 262 3.49 0.52 -11.09
N VAL A 263 3.05 1.76 -10.85
CA VAL A 263 2.78 2.27 -9.49
C VAL A 263 1.32 2.08 -9.09
N MET A 264 0.40 2.39 -10.01
CA MET A 264 -1.03 2.45 -9.73
C MET A 264 -1.86 1.40 -10.48
N GLU A 265 -1.27 0.66 -11.42
CA GLU A 265 -1.91 -0.43 -12.18
C GLU A 265 -3.22 -0.04 -12.90
N ASN A 266 -3.31 1.19 -13.40
CA ASN A 266 -4.51 1.66 -14.12
C ASN A 266 -4.42 1.46 -15.65
N HIS A 267 -3.22 1.44 -16.24
CA HIS A 267 -3.00 1.19 -17.67
C HIS A 267 -3.68 2.17 -18.66
N VAL A 268 -3.81 3.45 -18.27
CA VAL A 268 -4.52 4.48 -19.05
C VAL A 268 -3.59 5.29 -19.97
N ILE A 269 -2.32 5.46 -19.59
CA ILE A 269 -1.41 6.42 -20.25
C ILE A 269 -0.43 5.68 -21.15
N GLY A 270 -0.35 6.06 -22.43
CA GLY A 270 0.58 5.46 -23.39
C GLY A 270 1.31 6.48 -24.26
N ARG A 271 2.29 6.00 -25.03
CA ARG A 271 2.86 6.75 -26.17
C ARG A 271 1.99 6.55 -27.40
N THR A 272 1.73 7.64 -28.12
CA THR A 272 1.04 7.62 -29.41
C THR A 272 1.82 8.43 -30.45
N GLY A 273 1.59 8.15 -31.73
CA GLY A 273 2.30 8.80 -32.85
C GLY A 273 3.73 8.28 -33.08
N LYS A 274 4.43 8.87 -34.06
CA LYS A 274 5.82 8.53 -34.43
C LYS A 274 6.61 9.79 -34.80
N GLY A 275 7.93 9.75 -34.59
CA GLY A 275 8.81 10.87 -34.94
C GLY A 275 8.37 12.18 -34.27
N ASN A 276 8.16 13.24 -35.07
CA ASN A 276 7.72 14.54 -34.56
C ASN A 276 6.24 14.58 -34.13
N THR A 277 5.45 13.54 -34.41
CA THR A 277 4.06 13.42 -33.93
C THR A 277 3.97 12.62 -32.63
N ALA A 278 5.11 12.11 -32.13
CA ALA A 278 5.12 11.34 -30.90
C ALA A 278 4.67 12.21 -29.71
N GLY A 279 3.82 11.61 -28.88
CA GLY A 279 3.14 12.27 -27.77
C GLY A 279 2.69 11.28 -26.70
N ILE A 280 2.30 11.81 -25.56
CA ILE A 280 1.56 11.05 -24.54
C ILE A 280 0.08 11.12 -24.88
N GLY A 281 -0.62 9.99 -24.83
CA GLY A 281 -2.07 9.90 -24.99
C GLY A 281 -2.70 9.12 -23.83
N PHE A 282 -4.00 9.33 -23.65
CA PHE A 282 -4.85 8.59 -22.71
C PHE A 282 -5.76 7.64 -23.49
N ASP A 283 -5.86 6.37 -23.09
CA ASP A 283 -6.56 5.31 -23.81
C ASP A 283 -6.26 5.34 -25.32
N LEU A 284 -7.29 5.58 -26.15
CA LEU A 284 -7.17 5.69 -27.61
C LEU A 284 -6.79 7.12 -28.06
N ASN A 285 -5.93 7.79 -27.30
CA ASN A 285 -5.60 9.20 -27.43
C ASN A 285 -6.85 10.10 -27.31
N GLU A 286 -7.67 9.84 -26.28
CA GLU A 286 -8.80 10.66 -25.84
C GLU A 286 -8.33 11.76 -24.86
N PRO A 287 -9.12 12.82 -24.62
CA PRO A 287 -8.86 13.77 -23.53
C PRO A 287 -8.83 13.06 -22.18
N MET A 288 -8.00 13.53 -21.23
CA MET A 288 -7.87 12.87 -19.93
C MET A 288 -9.23 12.75 -19.21
N GLY A 289 -10.10 13.75 -19.33
CA GLY A 289 -11.43 13.75 -18.73
C GLY A 289 -12.42 12.75 -19.35
N GLU A 290 -12.18 12.33 -20.60
CA GLU A 290 -13.01 11.36 -21.34
C GLU A 290 -12.45 9.94 -21.26
N SER A 291 -11.15 9.80 -21.02
CA SER A 291 -10.50 8.51 -20.78
C SER A 291 -10.96 7.83 -19.48
N THR A 292 -10.57 6.57 -19.32
CA THR A 292 -10.71 5.73 -18.12
C THR A 292 -9.85 6.18 -16.93
N CYS A 293 -9.23 7.38 -17.01
CA CYS A 293 -8.41 7.96 -15.94
C CYS A 293 -9.18 8.11 -14.62
N VAL A 294 -8.72 7.40 -13.59
CA VAL A 294 -9.24 7.48 -12.22
C VAL A 294 -8.73 8.68 -11.42
N GLN A 295 -8.00 9.61 -12.04
CA GLN A 295 -7.57 10.86 -11.40
C GLN A 295 -6.75 10.69 -10.09
N CYS A 296 -5.94 9.63 -9.98
CA CYS A 296 -5.14 9.34 -8.79
C CYS A 296 -3.96 10.32 -8.58
N GLY A 297 -3.50 10.99 -9.64
CA GLY A 297 -2.45 12.02 -9.58
C GLY A 297 -1.01 11.51 -9.54
N GLU A 298 -0.74 10.19 -9.57
CA GLU A 298 0.64 9.68 -9.54
C GLU A 298 1.45 10.16 -10.76
N CYS A 299 0.83 10.26 -11.94
CA CYS A 299 1.46 10.80 -13.15
C CYS A 299 1.84 12.28 -13.01
N MET A 300 1.01 13.08 -12.35
CA MET A 300 1.25 14.50 -12.05
C MET A 300 2.42 14.66 -11.09
N VAL A 301 2.43 13.86 -10.01
CA VAL A 301 3.49 13.86 -9.01
C VAL A 301 4.82 13.39 -9.61
N SER A 302 4.78 12.43 -10.52
CA SER A 302 5.96 11.87 -11.19
C SER A 302 6.45 12.69 -12.37
N CYS A 303 5.70 13.68 -12.85
CA CYS A 303 6.09 14.48 -14.00
C CYS A 303 7.30 15.37 -13.66
N PRO A 304 8.44 15.27 -14.39
CA PRO A 304 9.62 16.10 -14.12
C PRO A 304 9.49 17.55 -14.63
N THR A 305 8.46 17.86 -15.41
CA THR A 305 8.19 19.20 -15.96
C THR A 305 6.84 19.72 -15.46
N THR A 306 6.31 20.77 -16.06
CA THR A 306 4.96 21.31 -15.82
C THR A 306 3.90 20.71 -16.76
N ALA A 307 4.22 19.59 -17.45
CA ALA A 307 3.31 18.99 -18.44
C ALA A 307 2.04 18.40 -17.85
N ILE A 308 2.04 17.97 -16.59
CA ILE A 308 0.82 17.54 -15.88
C ILE A 308 0.81 18.28 -14.55
N THR A 309 -0.24 19.07 -14.33
CA THR A 309 -0.46 19.85 -13.10
C THR A 309 -1.86 19.59 -12.54
N PHE A 310 -2.08 19.92 -11.27
CA PHE A 310 -3.40 19.81 -10.63
C PHE A 310 -4.17 21.14 -10.72
N LYS A 311 -5.50 21.05 -10.71
CA LYS A 311 -6.40 22.17 -10.45
C LYS A 311 -6.61 22.29 -8.93
N PRO A 312 -6.86 23.49 -8.39
CA PRO A 312 -7.12 23.66 -6.96
C PRO A 312 -8.23 22.73 -6.47
N VAL A 313 -7.95 21.96 -5.42
CA VAL A 313 -8.94 21.11 -4.75
C VAL A 313 -9.59 21.93 -3.62
N ALA A 314 -10.83 21.58 -3.25
CA ALA A 314 -11.50 22.19 -2.11
C ALA A 314 -10.61 22.10 -0.86
N LYS A 315 -10.61 23.18 -0.05
CA LYS A 315 -9.81 23.25 1.16
C LYS A 315 -10.19 22.12 2.11
N VAL A 316 -9.17 21.45 2.63
CA VAL A 316 -9.37 20.39 3.62
C VAL A 316 -9.40 21.01 5.01
N GLU A 317 -10.51 20.87 5.71
CA GLU A 317 -10.64 21.36 7.08
C GLU A 317 -9.99 20.39 8.08
N PRO A 318 -9.31 20.89 9.14
CA PRO A 318 -8.78 20.04 10.21
C PRO A 318 -9.90 19.29 10.96
N ARG A 319 -9.76 17.97 11.15
CA ARG A 319 -10.80 17.07 11.70
C ARG A 319 -11.19 17.28 13.19
N ARG A 320 -10.55 18.20 13.91
CA ARG A 320 -10.76 18.41 15.36
C ARG A 320 -10.73 19.90 15.71
N HIS A 321 -11.77 20.38 16.39
CA HIS A 321 -11.92 21.76 16.86
C HIS A 321 -11.30 22.03 18.25
N ASP A 322 -10.78 21.00 18.92
CA ASP A 322 -10.18 21.08 20.24
C ASP A 322 -8.67 21.41 20.17
N GLY A 323 -8.35 22.68 20.45
CA GLY A 323 -6.98 23.19 20.69
C GLY A 323 -6.20 23.52 19.41
N ARG A 324 -5.44 24.63 19.46
CA ARG A 324 -4.57 25.23 18.42
C ARG A 324 -4.02 24.22 17.39
N ALA A 325 -4.84 23.94 16.37
CA ALA A 325 -4.52 23.11 15.23
C ALA A 325 -4.09 24.04 14.10
N GLU A 326 -2.84 23.95 13.68
CA GLU A 326 -2.28 24.79 12.62
C GLU A 326 -1.96 23.92 11.40
N VAL A 327 -2.50 24.28 10.23
CA VAL A 327 -2.15 23.61 8.98
C VAL A 327 -0.71 23.95 8.63
N ILE A 328 0.12 22.92 8.41
CA ILE A 328 1.52 23.12 8.04
C ILE A 328 1.63 23.32 6.53
N SER A 329 2.36 24.36 6.11
CA SER A 329 2.59 24.65 4.69
C SER A 329 3.51 23.62 4.03
N ALA A 330 3.37 23.40 2.72
CA ALA A 330 4.24 22.48 1.98
C ALA A 330 5.73 22.87 2.07
N ALA A 331 6.03 24.18 2.04
CA ALA A 331 7.39 24.69 2.16
C ALA A 331 8.03 24.37 3.53
N GLU A 332 7.23 24.39 4.59
CA GLU A 332 7.67 24.01 5.93
C GLU A 332 7.86 22.49 6.06
N LEU A 333 6.92 21.70 5.52
CA LEU A 333 7.05 20.24 5.48
C LEU A 333 8.34 19.81 4.77
N LEU A 334 8.67 20.42 3.62
CA LEU A 334 9.87 20.09 2.86
C LEU A 334 11.18 20.37 3.59
N ARG A 335 11.20 21.29 4.57
CA ARG A 335 12.37 21.55 5.42
C ARG A 335 12.54 20.48 6.50
N ASP A 336 11.49 19.72 6.78
CA ASP A 336 11.53 18.72 7.82
C ASP A 336 12.18 17.41 7.33
N PRO A 337 13.13 16.84 8.09
CA PRO A 337 13.79 15.60 7.70
C PRO A 337 12.85 14.41 7.52
N VAL A 338 11.65 14.39 8.11
CA VAL A 338 10.68 13.31 7.90
C VAL A 338 10.13 13.32 6.47
N PHE A 339 9.90 14.50 5.89
CA PHE A 339 9.32 14.66 4.55
C PHE A 339 10.35 14.84 3.44
N ALA A 340 11.65 14.89 3.77
CA ALA A 340 12.70 14.88 2.76
C ALA A 340 12.56 13.64 1.83
N GLY A 341 12.53 13.89 0.53
CA GLY A 341 12.27 12.90 -0.52
C GLY A 341 10.81 12.80 -0.97
N VAL A 342 9.85 13.42 -0.26
CA VAL A 342 8.46 13.50 -0.72
C VAL A 342 8.37 14.53 -1.85
N PRO A 343 7.73 14.19 -3.00
CA PRO A 343 7.58 15.13 -4.10
C PRO A 343 6.85 16.42 -3.67
N PRO A 344 7.42 17.60 -3.92
CA PRO A 344 6.80 18.86 -3.55
C PRO A 344 5.40 19.07 -4.15
N LYS A 345 5.19 18.66 -5.40
CA LYS A 345 3.89 18.71 -6.07
C LYS A 345 2.80 17.97 -5.31
N PHE A 346 3.16 16.82 -4.71
CA PHE A 346 2.24 16.07 -3.87
C PHE A 346 1.87 16.87 -2.61
N LEU A 347 2.84 17.44 -1.89
CA LEU A 347 2.57 18.21 -0.68
C LEU A 347 1.75 19.48 -0.96
N LEU A 348 1.96 20.12 -2.12
CA LEU A 348 1.15 21.26 -2.56
C LEU A 348 -0.28 20.84 -2.90
N TRP A 349 -0.45 19.70 -3.57
CA TRP A 349 -1.77 19.17 -3.88
C TRP A 349 -2.54 18.72 -2.63
N GLN A 350 -1.81 18.26 -1.60
CA GLN A 350 -2.33 17.72 -0.35
C GLN A 350 -2.26 18.72 0.81
N GLN A 351 -2.34 20.02 0.52
CA GLN A 351 -2.38 21.06 1.55
C GLN A 351 -3.56 20.84 2.52
N GLY A 352 -3.32 21.01 3.83
CA GLY A 352 -4.33 20.76 4.87
C GLY A 352 -4.31 19.34 5.46
N LEU A 353 -3.53 18.42 4.90
CA LEU A 353 -3.47 17.03 5.38
C LEU A 353 -2.43 16.78 6.48
N VAL A 354 -1.65 17.80 6.82
CA VAL A 354 -0.73 17.77 7.97
C VAL A 354 -1.02 18.94 8.88
N VAL A 355 -1.26 18.63 10.16
CA VAL A 355 -1.68 19.60 11.17
C VAL A 355 -0.73 19.55 12.36
N ARG A 356 -0.15 20.68 12.73
CA ARG A 356 0.60 20.85 13.97
C ARG A 356 -0.38 20.98 15.14
N ARG A 357 -0.13 20.22 16.21
CA ARG A 357 -0.85 20.31 17.49
C ARG A 357 0.13 20.58 18.62
N GLN A 358 -0.19 21.60 19.40
CA GLN A 358 0.47 21.87 20.69
C GLN A 358 -0.38 21.27 21.80
N MET A 359 0.13 20.26 22.49
CA MET A 359 -0.60 19.53 23.51
C MET A 359 0.02 19.69 24.89
N ARG A 360 -0.83 19.89 25.89
CA ARG A 360 -0.43 20.02 27.30
C ARG A 360 -0.43 18.68 27.99
N ARG A 361 0.39 18.54 29.03
CA ARG A 361 0.38 17.40 29.95
C ARG A 361 -1.04 17.02 30.37
N GLY A 362 -1.34 15.73 30.32
CA GLY A 362 -2.61 15.12 30.69
C GLY A 362 -3.64 15.06 29.55
N GLN A 363 -3.41 15.73 28.42
CA GLN A 363 -4.32 15.64 27.28
C GLN A 363 -4.22 14.27 26.59
N VAL A 364 -5.38 13.77 26.13
CA VAL A 364 -5.50 12.50 25.43
C VAL A 364 -5.41 12.74 23.92
N VAL A 365 -4.45 12.12 23.26
CA VAL A 365 -4.29 12.16 21.80
C VAL A 365 -5.36 11.27 21.15
N CYS A 366 -5.43 10.00 21.57
CA CYS A 366 -6.45 9.05 21.16
C CYS A 366 -6.72 7.99 22.24
N ARG A 367 -7.87 7.35 22.16
CA ARG A 367 -8.30 6.25 23.03
C ARG A 367 -8.38 4.94 22.26
N LYS A 368 -8.23 3.82 22.96
CA LYS A 368 -8.52 2.49 22.41
C LYS A 368 -9.94 2.48 21.86
N GLY A 369 -10.09 1.94 20.65
CA GLY A 369 -11.30 1.96 19.87
C GLY A 369 -11.40 3.16 18.92
N ASP A 370 -10.80 4.33 19.17
CA ASP A 370 -11.00 5.49 18.29
C ASP A 370 -10.70 5.17 16.81
N PRO A 371 -11.30 5.89 15.84
CA PRO A 371 -10.98 5.71 14.43
C PRO A 371 -9.48 5.92 14.15
N GLY A 372 -8.89 4.98 13.42
CA GLY A 372 -7.51 5.05 12.94
C GLY A 372 -7.37 5.90 11.69
N ASN A 373 -7.77 7.17 11.68
CA ASN A 373 -7.72 7.96 10.44
C ASN A 373 -6.39 8.70 10.22
N THR A 374 -5.63 8.94 11.29
CA THR A 374 -4.41 9.75 11.27
C THR A 374 -3.26 9.06 11.99
N ALA A 375 -2.03 9.49 11.73
CA ALA A 375 -0.88 9.12 12.54
C ALA A 375 -0.23 10.38 13.13
N PHE A 376 0.63 10.20 14.12
CA PHE A 376 1.17 11.27 14.93
C PHE A 376 2.69 11.24 14.87
N ILE A 377 3.30 12.26 14.27
CA ILE A 377 4.76 12.46 14.31
C ILE A 377 5.09 13.23 15.59
N ILE A 378 5.95 12.67 16.44
CA ILE A 378 6.34 13.28 17.71
C ILE A 378 7.53 14.19 17.46
N LYS A 379 7.37 15.51 17.67
CA LYS A 379 8.45 16.50 17.47
C LYS A 379 9.15 16.84 18.78
N SER A 380 8.40 16.92 19.87
CA SER A 380 8.91 17.18 21.22
C SER A 380 7.98 16.60 22.29
N GLY A 381 8.43 16.59 23.54
CA GLY A 381 7.66 16.10 24.69
C GLY A 381 7.68 14.58 24.85
N LYS A 382 6.84 14.09 25.77
CA LYS A 382 6.71 12.67 26.09
C LYS A 382 5.25 12.25 26.10
N LEU A 383 4.97 11.10 25.51
CA LEU A 383 3.65 10.49 25.49
C LEU A 383 3.69 9.13 26.19
N GLU A 384 2.54 8.69 26.70
CA GLU A 384 2.33 7.35 27.25
C GLU A 384 1.37 6.59 26.35
N VAL A 385 1.80 5.40 25.91
CA VAL A 385 0.93 4.39 25.31
C VAL A 385 0.48 3.46 26.43
N ALA A 386 -0.83 3.34 26.61
CA ALA A 386 -1.44 2.45 27.58
C ALA A 386 -2.39 1.46 26.89
N VAL A 387 -2.11 0.15 27.02
CA VAL A 387 -2.95 -0.92 26.47
C VAL A 387 -3.60 -1.69 27.62
N PRO A 388 -4.94 -1.63 27.76
CA PRO A 388 -5.65 -2.46 28.73
C PRO A 388 -5.61 -3.93 28.31
N LEU A 389 -5.09 -4.81 29.17
CA LEU A 389 -5.03 -6.25 28.93
C LEU A 389 -6.41 -6.87 29.22
N SER A 390 -7.10 -7.31 28.17
CA SER A 390 -8.48 -7.78 28.24
C SER A 390 -8.65 -9.24 28.68
N HIS A 391 -7.57 -9.96 29.04
CA HIS A 391 -7.62 -11.40 29.35
C HIS A 391 -7.04 -11.79 30.72
N VAL A 392 -6.81 -10.83 31.62
CA VAL A 392 -6.51 -11.17 33.02
C VAL A 392 -7.79 -10.98 33.81
N GLU A 393 -8.59 -12.04 33.91
CA GLU A 393 -9.60 -12.12 34.97
C GLU A 393 -8.84 -11.98 36.29
N SER A 394 -9.00 -10.84 36.97
CA SER A 394 -8.55 -10.73 38.35
C SER A 394 -9.39 -11.74 39.14
N SER A 395 -8.72 -12.73 39.72
CA SER A 395 -9.30 -13.76 40.60
C SER A 395 -9.83 -13.20 41.94
N GLN A 396 -10.24 -11.94 41.98
CA GLN A 396 -10.84 -11.32 43.16
C GLN A 396 -12.35 -11.32 43.00
N GLY A 397 -13.00 -12.19 43.79
CA GLY A 397 -14.45 -12.30 43.87
C GLY A 397 -15.14 -10.97 44.20
N PHE A 398 -16.46 -11.00 44.04
CA PHE A 398 -17.46 -9.93 44.19
C PHE A 398 -17.15 -8.81 45.21
N LEU A 399 -16.48 -9.09 46.33
CA LEU A 399 -16.09 -8.10 47.33
C LEU A 399 -14.97 -7.13 46.88
N GLY A 400 -14.07 -7.54 45.98
CA GLY A 400 -12.94 -6.72 45.50
C GLY A 400 -13.34 -5.61 44.51
N GLY A 401 -14.44 -5.84 43.75
CA GLY A 401 -14.99 -4.86 42.81
C GLY A 401 -15.64 -3.65 43.49
N MET A 402 -16.19 -3.83 44.70
CA MET A 402 -16.85 -2.77 45.46
C MET A 402 -15.86 -1.80 46.15
N LEU A 403 -14.62 -2.25 46.40
CA LEU A 403 -13.56 -1.45 47.07
C LEU A 403 -12.57 -0.79 46.10
N GLY A 404 -12.77 -0.90 44.78
CA GLY A 404 -11.95 -0.19 43.77
C GLY A 404 -10.48 -0.61 43.69
N LEU A 405 -10.11 -1.78 44.21
CA LEU A 405 -8.72 -2.23 44.36
C LEU A 405 -8.22 -3.23 43.28
N GLY A 406 -8.98 -3.46 42.21
CA GLY A 406 -8.57 -4.32 41.09
C GLY A 406 -8.57 -3.58 39.76
N ARG A 407 -7.45 -2.96 39.36
CA ARG A 407 -7.28 -2.48 37.98
C ARG A 407 -6.68 -3.61 37.15
N ALA A 408 -7.33 -3.97 36.05
CA ALA A 408 -6.76 -4.88 35.05
C ALA A 408 -5.33 -4.42 34.69
N PRO A 409 -4.37 -5.34 34.56
CA PRO A 409 -2.99 -4.94 34.26
C PRO A 409 -2.97 -4.18 32.91
N VAL A 410 -2.26 -3.05 32.89
CA VAL A 410 -2.15 -2.17 31.71
C VAL A 410 -0.69 -2.18 31.28
N PHE A 411 -0.43 -2.61 30.04
CA PHE A 411 0.89 -2.41 29.46
C PHE A 411 1.10 -0.92 29.21
N ARG A 412 2.23 -0.38 29.69
CA ARG A 412 2.60 1.03 29.54
C ARG A 412 3.95 1.15 28.85
N ALA A 413 4.02 2.01 27.85
CA ALA A 413 5.26 2.39 27.19
C ALA A 413 5.32 3.91 27.04
N GLN A 414 6.51 4.49 27.14
CA GLN A 414 6.72 5.92 26.89
C GLN A 414 7.23 6.13 25.47
N LEU A 415 6.72 7.16 24.81
CA LEU A 415 7.16 7.62 23.50
C LEU A 415 7.76 9.02 23.60
N THR A 416 8.80 9.24 22.81
CA THR A 416 9.57 10.48 22.70
C THR A 416 9.78 10.83 21.23
N ALA A 417 10.44 11.96 20.95
CA ALA A 417 10.82 12.33 19.58
C ALA A 417 11.74 11.29 18.89
N ALA A 418 12.44 10.43 19.66
CA ALA A 418 13.27 9.36 19.11
C ALA A 418 12.43 8.27 18.43
N ASP A 419 11.18 8.07 18.88
CA ASP A 419 10.26 7.08 18.34
C ASP A 419 9.65 7.50 17.00
N VAL A 420 9.73 8.80 16.70
CA VAL A 420 9.30 9.49 15.47
C VAL A 420 7.79 9.48 15.23
N ILE A 421 7.13 8.32 15.29
CA ILE A 421 5.73 8.15 14.89
C ILE A 421 4.95 7.25 15.85
N ALA A 422 3.65 7.55 15.99
CA ALA A 422 2.69 6.72 16.69
C ALA A 422 1.35 6.65 15.93
N GLY A 423 0.70 5.48 15.97
CA GLY A 423 -0.64 5.28 15.40
C GLY A 423 -0.65 5.05 13.88
N GLU A 424 0.51 4.80 13.29
CA GLU A 424 0.74 4.50 11.88
C GLU A 424 -0.04 3.27 11.40
N MET A 425 -0.10 2.19 12.20
CA MET A 425 -0.84 0.98 11.85
C MET A 425 -2.33 1.26 11.62
N ALA A 426 -2.96 1.92 12.60
CA ALA A 426 -4.38 2.19 12.57
C ALA A 426 -4.69 3.13 11.39
N CYS A 427 -3.81 4.11 11.14
CA CYS A 427 -3.88 5.01 9.99
C CYS A 427 -3.88 4.28 8.65
N LEU A 428 -2.91 3.39 8.41
CA LEU A 428 -2.77 2.64 7.15
C LEU A 428 -3.85 1.58 6.97
N SER A 429 -4.10 0.76 7.99
CA SER A 429 -5.10 -0.33 7.94
C SER A 429 -6.55 0.17 8.02
N GLY A 430 -6.78 1.37 8.58
CA GLY A 430 -8.13 1.82 8.92
C GLY A 430 -8.76 1.06 10.07
N SER A 431 -7.99 0.26 10.79
CA SER A 431 -8.46 -0.41 12.00
C SER A 431 -8.68 0.60 13.14
N PRO A 432 -9.55 0.29 14.10
CA PRO A 432 -9.66 1.04 15.35
C PRO A 432 -8.32 1.13 16.09
N ARG A 433 -8.13 2.16 16.93
CA ARG A 433 -6.94 2.27 17.79
C ARG A 433 -6.89 1.11 18.79
N ASN A 434 -5.71 0.53 18.98
CA ASN A 434 -5.52 -0.57 19.93
C ASN A 434 -5.06 -0.11 21.33
N ALA A 435 -4.71 1.17 21.48
CA ALA A 435 -4.13 1.72 22.70
C ALA A 435 -4.66 3.12 23.00
N ASN A 436 -4.58 3.52 24.26
CA ASN A 436 -4.71 4.92 24.66
C ASN A 436 -3.35 5.60 24.49
N LEU A 437 -3.36 6.84 24.01
CA LEU A 437 -2.19 7.69 23.87
C LEU A 437 -2.42 9.01 24.61
N THR A 438 -1.64 9.26 25.66
CA THR A 438 -1.80 10.42 26.56
C THR A 438 -0.49 11.21 26.65
N VAL A 439 -0.56 12.52 26.75
CA VAL A 439 0.62 13.40 26.87
C VAL A 439 1.12 13.44 28.32
N LEU A 440 2.37 13.07 28.57
CA LEU A 440 3.03 13.09 29.89
C LEU A 440 3.75 14.41 30.17
N GLU A 441 4.35 15.00 29.14
CA GLU A 441 5.04 16.28 29.15
C GLU A 441 4.55 17.07 27.94
N ASP A 442 4.43 18.40 28.07
CA ASP A 442 3.99 19.27 26.96
C ASP A 442 4.73 18.91 25.66
N ALA A 443 3.95 18.69 24.61
CA ALA A 443 4.40 18.02 23.39
C ALA A 443 3.91 18.74 22.15
N GLU A 444 4.80 18.87 21.16
CA GLU A 444 4.42 19.19 19.79
C GLU A 444 4.29 17.89 18.97
N ILE A 445 3.11 17.70 18.40
CA ILE A 445 2.76 16.53 17.60
C ILE A 445 2.24 17.00 16.25
N TRP A 446 2.73 16.41 15.16
CA TRP A 446 2.17 16.64 13.83
C TRP A 446 1.24 15.49 13.48
N GLU A 447 -0.03 15.79 13.32
CA GLU A 447 -1.05 14.85 12.85
C GLU A 447 -1.01 14.77 11.32
N ILE A 448 -0.79 13.57 10.78
CA ILE A 448 -0.72 13.29 9.34
C ILE A 448 -1.88 12.38 8.92
N ARG A 449 -2.48 12.64 7.75
CA ARG A 449 -3.51 11.78 7.17
C ARG A 449 -2.92 10.57 6.43
N ARG A 450 -3.78 9.61 6.09
CA ARG A 450 -3.39 8.31 5.54
C ARG A 450 -2.61 8.41 4.24
N ASN A 451 -3.10 9.14 3.24
CA ASN A 451 -2.44 9.24 1.94
C ASN A 451 -1.03 9.85 2.04
N VAL A 452 -0.82 10.80 2.95
CA VAL A 452 0.51 11.37 3.24
C VAL A 452 1.40 10.32 3.91
N LEU A 453 0.88 9.56 4.88
CA LEU A 453 1.61 8.46 5.49
C LEU A 453 1.95 7.36 4.48
N ASP A 454 1.02 6.98 3.60
CA ASP A 454 1.26 6.02 2.52
C ASP A 454 2.43 6.49 1.63
N ARG A 455 2.44 7.77 1.25
CA ARG A 455 3.55 8.35 0.47
C ARG A 455 4.89 8.27 1.20
N LEU A 456 4.90 8.53 2.51
CA LEU A 456 6.10 8.41 3.32
C LEU A 456 6.58 6.95 3.42
N MET A 457 5.66 5.98 3.48
CA MET A 457 5.98 4.56 3.54
C MET A 457 6.60 4.00 2.25
N ARG A 458 6.43 4.69 1.10
CA ARG A 458 7.10 4.31 -0.16
C ARG A 458 8.59 4.68 -0.17
N LEU A 459 9.04 5.55 0.74
CA LEU A 459 10.46 5.92 0.84
C LEU A 459 11.21 4.88 1.71
N PRO A 460 12.19 4.13 1.17
CA PRO A 460 12.82 3.02 1.89
C PRO A 460 13.45 3.42 3.23
N THR A 461 14.10 4.59 3.27
CA THR A 461 14.74 5.12 4.50
C THR A 461 13.71 5.50 5.57
N ARG A 462 12.52 5.98 5.18
CA ARG A 462 11.43 6.31 6.10
C ARG A 462 10.71 5.07 6.57
N ARG A 463 10.40 4.15 5.64
CA ARG A 463 9.84 2.84 5.95
C ARG A 463 10.69 2.11 6.99
N ALA A 464 12.00 2.01 6.77
CA ALA A 464 12.91 1.36 7.73
C ALA A 464 12.92 2.04 9.11
N ARG A 465 12.84 3.38 9.15
CA ARG A 465 12.82 4.16 10.40
C ARG A 465 11.52 3.95 11.17
N PHE A 466 10.37 3.98 10.49
CA PHE A 466 9.07 3.73 11.10
C PHE A 466 8.91 2.26 11.52
N GLU A 467 9.38 1.33 10.70
CA GLU A 467 9.34 -0.10 11.01
C GLU A 467 10.23 -0.44 12.22
N ARG A 468 11.44 0.13 12.36
CA ARG A 468 12.33 -0.18 13.50
C ARG A 468 11.63 0.03 14.85
N SER A 469 11.02 1.20 15.02
CA SER A 469 10.27 1.55 16.23
C SER A 469 9.04 0.64 16.45
N TYR A 470 8.49 0.10 15.38
CA TYR A 470 7.29 -0.73 15.38
C TYR A 470 7.56 -2.23 15.66
N ARG A 471 8.66 -2.78 15.11
CA ARG A 471 9.05 -4.19 15.24
C ARG A 471 9.23 -4.63 16.69
N ASP A 472 9.87 -3.79 17.50
CA ASP A 472 10.18 -4.14 18.90
C ASP A 472 8.95 -4.08 19.83
N ARG A 473 7.93 -3.27 19.50
CA ARG A 473 6.79 -2.98 20.40
C ARG A 473 5.51 -3.75 20.12
N SER A 474 5.28 -4.10 18.86
CA SER A 474 4.05 -4.76 18.42
C SER A 474 4.07 -6.28 18.65
N LEU A 475 5.26 -6.88 18.70
CA LEU A 475 5.42 -8.31 18.95
C LEU A 475 4.81 -8.67 20.30
N ASP A 476 5.14 -7.92 21.35
CA ASP A 476 4.63 -8.15 22.70
C ASP A 476 3.10 -8.07 22.76
N LEU A 477 2.50 -7.12 22.05
CA LEU A 477 1.05 -6.93 22.03
C LEU A 477 0.31 -8.05 21.31
N VAL A 478 0.82 -8.52 20.18
CA VAL A 478 0.18 -9.59 19.39
C VAL A 478 0.36 -10.95 20.06
N LEU A 479 1.54 -11.23 20.61
CA LEU A 479 1.80 -12.49 21.30
C LEU A 479 0.94 -12.63 22.56
N GLN A 480 0.74 -11.56 23.33
CA GLN A 480 -0.16 -11.57 24.49
C GLN A 480 -1.63 -11.86 24.14
N GLY A 481 -2.07 -11.46 22.94
CA GLY A 481 -3.42 -11.73 22.44
C GLY A 481 -3.60 -13.13 21.84
N SER A 482 -2.52 -13.88 21.64
CA SER A 482 -2.56 -15.21 21.03
C SER A 482 -2.94 -16.29 22.04
N GLN A 483 -3.82 -17.20 21.63
CA GLN A 483 -4.21 -18.37 22.44
C GLN A 483 -3.00 -19.23 22.84
N LEU A 484 -1.94 -19.24 22.02
CA LEU A 484 -0.72 -20.00 22.30
C LEU A 484 0.02 -19.52 23.53
N PHE A 485 -0.09 -18.25 23.93
CA PHE A 485 0.66 -17.65 25.04
C PHE A 485 -0.20 -17.39 26.28
N GLN A 486 -1.50 -17.73 26.25
CA GLN A 486 -2.39 -17.56 27.40
C GLN A 486 -1.94 -18.39 28.62
N GLY A 487 -1.79 -17.79 29.79
CA GLY A 487 -1.41 -18.52 31.02
C GLY A 487 0.07 -18.86 31.18
N PHE A 488 0.97 -18.34 30.33
CA PHE A 488 2.40 -18.37 30.61
C PHE A 488 2.75 -17.46 31.79
N GLY A 489 3.69 -17.88 32.64
CA GLY A 489 4.28 -17.00 33.66
C GLY A 489 5.07 -15.86 33.02
N GLN A 490 5.12 -14.68 33.66
CA GLN A 490 5.76 -13.49 33.09
C GLN A 490 7.22 -13.70 32.68
N GLU A 491 7.98 -14.49 33.45
CA GLU A 491 9.38 -14.76 33.17
C GLU A 491 9.58 -15.62 31.91
N GLN A 492 8.81 -16.72 31.78
CA GLN A 492 8.85 -17.57 30.59
C GLN A 492 8.38 -16.83 29.34
N TYR A 493 7.31 -16.03 29.49
CA TYR A 493 6.82 -15.18 28.40
C TYR A 493 7.93 -14.24 27.90
N LYS A 494 8.60 -13.55 28.83
CA LYS A 494 9.71 -12.65 28.51
C LYS A 494 10.86 -13.36 27.78
N GLN A 495 11.24 -14.56 28.22
CA GLN A 495 12.29 -15.35 27.57
C GLN A 495 11.94 -15.72 26.11
N ILE A 496 10.69 -16.12 25.85
CA ILE A 496 10.25 -16.46 24.48
C ILE A 496 10.21 -15.20 23.60
N VAL A 497 9.68 -14.10 24.12
CA VAL A 497 9.67 -12.81 23.42
C VAL A 497 11.09 -12.36 23.08
N ASP A 498 12.00 -12.40 24.05
CA ASP A 498 13.40 -12.02 23.86
C ASP A 498 14.10 -12.93 22.84
N TYR A 499 13.74 -14.22 22.78
CA TYR A 499 14.21 -15.14 21.74
C TYR A 499 13.69 -14.76 20.34
N LEU A 500 12.40 -14.45 20.23
CA LEU A 500 11.78 -14.07 18.96
C LEU A 500 12.26 -12.69 18.46
N ARG A 501 12.65 -11.80 19.39
CA ARG A 501 13.18 -10.48 19.07
C ARG A 501 14.45 -10.61 18.21
N GLY A 502 14.42 -10.00 17.02
CA GLY A 502 15.52 -10.04 16.06
C GLY A 502 15.57 -11.25 15.12
N ARG A 503 14.73 -12.28 15.33
CA ARG A 503 14.61 -13.47 14.45
C ARG A 503 13.39 -13.45 13.54
N LEU A 504 12.43 -12.56 13.82
CA LEU A 504 11.25 -12.39 13.00
C LEU A 504 11.51 -11.46 11.82
N SER A 505 11.08 -11.90 10.64
CA SER A 505 10.90 -11.04 9.48
C SER A 505 9.43 -10.64 9.36
N PHE A 506 9.14 -9.47 8.80
CA PHE A 506 7.76 -8.99 8.66
C PHE A 506 7.38 -8.99 7.19
N VAL A 507 6.23 -9.60 6.89
CA VAL A 507 5.74 -9.79 5.52
C VAL A 507 4.39 -9.09 5.41
N ARG A 508 4.25 -8.25 4.39
CA ARG A 508 2.96 -7.66 3.99
C ARG A 508 2.48 -8.39 2.74
N VAL A 509 1.21 -8.75 2.72
CA VAL A 509 0.60 -9.54 1.65
C VAL A 509 -0.67 -8.84 1.21
N SER A 510 -0.80 -8.65 -0.10
CA SER A 510 -1.96 -8.00 -0.70
C SER A 510 -3.15 -8.96 -0.74
N PRO A 511 -4.40 -8.45 -0.74
CA PRO A 511 -5.59 -9.29 -0.89
C PRO A 511 -5.49 -10.23 -2.10
N GLY A 512 -5.90 -11.49 -1.95
CA GLY A 512 -5.87 -12.51 -3.00
C GLY A 512 -4.50 -13.19 -3.20
N GLN A 513 -3.40 -12.60 -2.73
CA GLN A 513 -2.08 -13.19 -2.87
C GLN A 513 -1.96 -14.48 -2.05
N VAL A 514 -1.46 -15.54 -2.69
CA VAL A 514 -1.22 -16.85 -2.06
C VAL A 514 0.07 -16.80 -1.27
N LEU A 515 0.02 -17.24 -0.01
CA LEU A 515 1.18 -17.35 0.89
C LEU A 515 1.97 -18.63 0.62
N PHE A 516 1.25 -19.74 0.48
CA PHE A 516 1.76 -21.06 0.10
C PHE A 516 0.59 -21.95 -0.31
N ARG A 517 0.87 -22.97 -1.13
CA ARG A 517 -0.12 -23.94 -1.61
C ARG A 517 -0.03 -25.25 -0.85
N GLN A 518 -1.17 -25.94 -0.74
CA GLN A 518 -1.21 -27.30 -0.23
C GLN A 518 -0.26 -28.20 -1.03
N GLY A 519 0.51 -29.05 -0.33
CA GLY A 519 1.50 -29.95 -0.92
C GLY A 519 2.91 -29.36 -1.06
N GLU A 520 3.08 -28.04 -0.96
CA GLU A 520 4.41 -27.43 -1.00
C GLU A 520 5.24 -27.79 0.24
N PRO A 521 6.58 -27.83 0.15
CA PRO A 521 7.44 -28.01 1.33
C PRO A 521 7.23 -26.91 2.37
N ALA A 522 7.13 -27.26 3.65
CA ALA A 522 7.03 -26.26 4.70
C ALA A 522 8.40 -25.62 4.99
N THR A 523 8.49 -24.30 4.89
CA THR A 523 9.74 -23.53 5.08
C THR A 523 9.67 -22.56 6.25
N ASP A 524 8.48 -22.04 6.55
CA ASP A 524 8.30 -20.92 7.47
C ASP A 524 7.00 -21.01 8.27
N LEU A 525 7.05 -20.45 9.47
CA LEU A 525 5.93 -20.24 10.37
C LEU A 525 5.41 -18.81 10.20
N TYR A 526 4.10 -18.61 10.26
CA TYR A 526 3.50 -17.29 10.18
C TYR A 526 2.59 -17.00 11.38
N LEU A 527 2.70 -15.79 11.92
CA LEU A 527 1.83 -15.20 12.93
C LEU A 527 1.06 -14.03 12.31
N VAL A 528 -0.27 -14.08 12.31
CA VAL A 528 -1.12 -12.99 11.84
C VAL A 528 -1.09 -11.84 12.84
N ARG A 529 -0.62 -10.67 12.41
CA ARG A 529 -0.62 -9.44 13.23
C ARG A 529 -1.79 -8.53 12.87
N LEU A 530 -2.12 -8.45 11.59
CA LEU A 530 -3.28 -7.75 11.04
C LEU A 530 -3.84 -8.53 9.85
N GLY A 531 -5.14 -8.38 9.61
CA GLY A 531 -5.84 -8.99 8.48
C GLY A 531 -6.34 -10.41 8.76
N HIS A 532 -6.90 -11.04 7.73
CA HIS A 532 -7.44 -12.40 7.76
C HIS A 532 -6.84 -13.27 6.65
N VAL A 533 -6.57 -14.53 6.99
CA VAL A 533 -6.06 -15.55 6.06
C VAL A 533 -7.18 -16.52 5.70
N ARG A 534 -7.39 -16.77 4.41
CA ARG A 534 -8.18 -17.89 3.89
C ARG A 534 -7.32 -19.14 3.97
N VAL A 535 -7.83 -20.17 4.63
CA VAL A 535 -7.22 -21.50 4.66
C VAL A 535 -8.13 -22.44 3.88
N GLY A 536 -7.69 -22.79 2.66
CA GLY A 536 -8.36 -23.64 1.69
C GLY A 536 -7.77 -25.04 1.64
N VAL A 537 -8.58 -26.10 1.81
CA VAL A 537 -8.12 -27.49 1.60
C VAL A 537 -8.78 -28.05 0.34
N GLN A 538 -7.97 -28.46 -0.63
CA GLN A 538 -8.44 -29.12 -1.85
C GLN A 538 -8.54 -30.63 -1.65
N ARG A 539 -9.68 -31.22 -2.04
CA ARG A 539 -9.89 -32.67 -2.20
C ARG A 539 -10.65 -32.93 -3.49
N TYR A 540 -10.18 -33.88 -4.31
CA TYR A 540 -10.81 -34.27 -5.59
C TYR A 540 -11.15 -33.08 -6.51
N ASN A 541 -10.20 -32.14 -6.66
CA ASN A 541 -10.36 -30.89 -7.44
C ASN A 541 -11.44 -29.91 -6.95
N ASN A 542 -12.05 -30.13 -5.78
CA ASN A 542 -12.94 -29.17 -5.12
C ASN A 542 -12.28 -28.59 -3.86
N GLU A 543 -12.50 -27.30 -3.60
CA GLU A 543 -12.10 -26.66 -2.35
C GLU A 543 -13.15 -26.99 -1.28
N VAL A 544 -12.81 -27.89 -0.34
CA VAL A 544 -13.78 -28.50 0.58
C VAL A 544 -13.85 -27.76 1.92
N ARG A 545 -12.88 -26.89 2.24
CA ARG A 545 -12.82 -26.20 3.53
C ARG A 545 -12.30 -24.80 3.37
N VAL A 546 -13.03 -23.81 3.88
CA VAL A 546 -12.62 -22.40 3.94
C VAL A 546 -12.66 -21.96 5.40
N LEU A 547 -11.51 -21.76 6.03
CA LEU A 547 -11.41 -21.14 7.35
C LEU A 547 -10.84 -19.73 7.23
N SER A 548 -11.39 -18.78 7.99
CA SER A 548 -10.79 -17.45 8.19
C SER A 548 -9.99 -17.43 9.50
N ARG A 549 -8.73 -17.01 9.44
CA ARG A 549 -7.86 -16.85 10.62
C ARG A 549 -7.43 -15.39 10.76
N GLY A 550 -7.79 -14.75 11.87
CA GLY A 550 -7.50 -13.33 12.15
C GLY A 550 -6.24 -13.09 12.99
N PRO A 551 -6.03 -11.87 13.52
CA PRO A 551 -4.87 -11.52 14.34
C PRO A 551 -4.67 -12.42 15.58
N GLY A 552 -3.40 -12.68 15.93
CA GLY A 552 -3.02 -13.56 17.04
C GLY A 552 -3.00 -15.05 16.70
N THR A 553 -3.41 -15.42 15.48
CA THR A 553 -3.36 -16.80 15.00
C THR A 553 -1.99 -17.15 14.43
N ILE A 554 -1.51 -18.36 14.74
CA ILE A 554 -0.32 -18.95 14.14
C ILE A 554 -0.74 -20.04 13.18
N PHE A 555 -0.07 -20.12 12.02
CA PHE A 555 -0.34 -21.13 11.01
C PHE A 555 0.93 -21.52 10.24
N GLY A 556 0.89 -22.70 9.62
CA GLY A 556 1.99 -23.28 8.86
C GLY A 556 2.92 -24.18 9.69
N GLU A 557 2.63 -24.34 10.97
CA GLU A 557 3.40 -25.09 11.95
C GLU A 557 3.34 -26.62 11.71
N ILE A 558 2.21 -27.13 11.18
CA ILE A 558 1.98 -28.57 10.97
C ILE A 558 3.11 -29.18 10.12
N GLY A 559 3.39 -28.57 8.97
CA GLY A 559 4.45 -29.04 8.08
C GLY A 559 5.86 -28.85 8.64
N LEU A 560 6.10 -27.83 9.48
CA LEU A 560 7.40 -27.62 10.13
C LEU A 560 7.68 -28.64 11.22
N LEU A 561 6.64 -29.12 11.90
CA LEU A 561 6.71 -30.22 12.86
C LEU A 561 6.77 -31.60 12.19
N GLY A 562 6.72 -31.66 10.85
CA GLY A 562 6.69 -32.91 10.09
C GLY A 562 5.41 -33.71 10.29
N LEU A 563 4.32 -33.08 10.76
CA LEU A 563 3.05 -33.75 11.03
C LEU A 563 2.25 -33.94 9.75
N SER A 564 1.47 -35.02 9.73
CA SER A 564 0.64 -35.44 8.61
C SER A 564 -0.76 -35.87 9.09
N LEU A 565 -1.66 -36.17 8.14
CA LEU A 565 -2.98 -36.73 8.45
C LEU A 565 -2.90 -38.03 9.27
N SER A 566 -1.84 -38.82 9.09
CA SER A 566 -1.64 -40.07 9.84
C SER A 566 -1.42 -39.84 11.33
N ASP A 567 -1.01 -38.62 11.72
CA ASP A 567 -0.76 -38.23 13.10
C ASP A 567 -2.04 -37.76 13.81
N ALA A 568 -3.13 -37.47 13.09
CA ALA A 568 -4.38 -36.97 13.67
C ALA A 568 -4.99 -37.92 14.73
N ALA A 569 -4.74 -39.22 14.58
CA ALA A 569 -5.19 -40.27 15.50
C ALA A 569 -4.33 -40.39 16.77
N LYS A 570 -3.12 -39.80 16.80
CA LYS A 570 -2.22 -39.85 17.97
C LYS A 570 -2.65 -38.85 19.03
N THR A 571 -2.28 -39.12 20.28
CA THR A 571 -2.46 -38.16 21.39
C THR A 571 -1.38 -37.06 21.34
N PRO A 572 -1.66 -35.84 21.82
CA PRO A 572 -0.66 -34.77 21.89
C PRO A 572 0.61 -35.18 22.65
N GLU A 573 0.48 -35.98 23.71
CA GLU A 573 1.60 -36.47 24.52
C GLU A 573 2.53 -37.39 23.73
N GLN A 574 1.97 -38.28 22.90
CA GLN A 574 2.76 -39.19 22.05
C GLN A 574 3.57 -38.42 21.01
N VAL A 575 2.96 -37.40 20.40
CA VAL A 575 3.61 -36.59 19.37
C VAL A 575 4.66 -35.67 20.00
N ASP A 576 4.37 -35.02 21.12
CA ASP A 576 5.34 -34.19 21.85
C ASP A 576 6.56 -34.99 22.32
N ALA A 577 6.35 -36.21 22.84
CA ALA A 577 7.43 -37.08 23.27
C ALA A 577 8.37 -37.46 22.11
N ALA A 578 7.81 -37.82 20.95
CA ALA A 578 8.59 -38.16 19.76
C ALA A 578 9.41 -36.96 19.25
N LEU A 579 8.79 -35.78 19.18
CA LEU A 579 9.46 -34.54 18.79
C LEU A 579 10.58 -34.17 19.77
N ARG A 580 10.33 -34.31 21.07
CA ARG A 580 11.33 -34.05 22.12
C ARG A 580 12.56 -34.94 21.94
N THR A 581 12.36 -36.25 21.76
CA THR A 581 13.46 -37.19 21.55
C THR A 581 14.24 -36.88 20.27
N ALA A 582 13.57 -36.53 19.17
CA ALA A 582 14.23 -36.12 17.94
C ALA A 582 15.08 -34.85 18.12
N LEU A 583 14.55 -33.83 18.82
CA LEU A 583 15.22 -32.56 19.06
C LEU A 583 16.38 -32.66 20.07
N GLU A 584 16.30 -33.54 21.06
CA GLU A 584 17.37 -33.79 22.04
C GLU A 584 18.54 -34.58 21.41
N ASN A 585 18.23 -35.52 20.52
CA ASN A 585 19.23 -36.33 19.80
C ASN A 585 19.85 -35.61 18.61
N ALA A 586 19.19 -34.54 18.13
CA ALA A 586 19.74 -33.63 17.15
C ALA A 586 20.89 -32.84 17.79
N GLY A 587 22.10 -32.94 17.24
CA GLY A 587 23.22 -32.08 17.63
C GLY A 587 22.97 -30.62 17.25
N ASP A 588 23.83 -30.04 16.42
CA ASP A 588 23.65 -28.67 15.93
C ASP A 588 22.75 -28.60 14.69
N ASP A 589 22.59 -29.70 13.94
CA ASP A 589 21.68 -29.77 12.78
C ASP A 589 20.27 -30.26 13.18
N LEU A 590 19.42 -29.31 13.57
CA LEU A 590 18.01 -29.56 13.86
C LEU A 590 17.18 -29.88 12.61
N THR A 591 17.60 -29.39 11.44
CA THR A 591 16.83 -29.54 10.19
C THR A 591 16.92 -30.94 9.60
N GLY A 592 18.01 -31.66 9.87
CA GLY A 592 18.16 -33.07 9.55
C GLY A 592 17.38 -34.01 10.49
N ALA A 593 17.13 -33.60 11.74
CA ALA A 593 16.48 -34.44 12.75
C ALA A 593 14.95 -34.49 12.63
N ILE A 594 14.32 -33.40 12.20
CA ILE A 594 12.88 -33.36 11.88
C ILE A 594 12.77 -33.03 10.40
N GLN A 595 12.42 -34.00 9.57
CA GLN A 595 12.19 -33.77 8.14
C GLN A 595 11.00 -32.83 7.91
N SER A 596 11.11 -31.95 6.91
CA SER A 596 10.02 -31.04 6.57
C SER A 596 8.85 -31.84 6.02
N GLY A 597 7.68 -31.63 6.59
CA GLY A 597 6.43 -32.05 6.00
C GLY A 597 6.01 -31.10 4.86
N VAL A 598 4.83 -31.37 4.33
CA VAL A 598 4.17 -30.55 3.32
C VAL A 598 3.15 -29.60 3.96
N ARG A 599 2.80 -28.53 3.26
CA ARG A 599 1.68 -27.66 3.62
C ARG A 599 0.37 -28.45 3.50
N THR A 600 -0.42 -28.48 4.58
CA THR A 600 -1.68 -29.24 4.63
C THR A 600 -2.87 -28.50 4.02
N ALA A 601 -2.71 -27.20 3.75
CA ALA A 601 -3.73 -26.34 3.16
C ALA A 601 -3.06 -25.25 2.31
N THR A 602 -3.82 -24.71 1.37
CA THR A 602 -3.48 -23.48 0.64
C THR A 602 -3.89 -22.29 1.49
N CYS A 603 -2.97 -21.39 1.77
CA CYS A 603 -3.25 -20.15 2.50
C CYS A 603 -3.15 -18.96 1.57
N SER A 604 -4.17 -18.12 1.53
CA SER A 604 -4.15 -16.84 0.79
C SER A 604 -4.68 -15.70 1.65
N ALA A 605 -4.24 -14.48 1.37
CA ALA A 605 -4.73 -13.31 2.07
C ALA A 605 -6.17 -12.99 1.64
N LEU A 606 -7.11 -12.88 2.59
CA LEU A 606 -8.46 -12.39 2.30
C LEU A 606 -8.47 -10.88 2.11
N ASN A 607 -7.59 -10.19 2.84
CA ASN A 607 -7.50 -8.74 2.88
C ASN A 607 -6.03 -8.31 3.13
N TYR A 608 -5.75 -7.03 3.40
CA TYR A 608 -4.37 -6.60 3.60
C TYR A 608 -3.80 -7.25 4.87
N LEU A 609 -2.83 -8.14 4.66
CA LEU A 609 -2.34 -9.02 5.70
C LEU A 609 -0.93 -8.58 6.12
N GLU A 610 -0.72 -8.46 7.42
CA GLU A 610 0.61 -8.25 8.01
C GLU A 610 0.97 -9.44 8.89
N LEU A 611 2.07 -10.11 8.53
CA LEU A 611 2.54 -11.33 9.17
C LEU A 611 3.90 -11.12 9.83
N ALA A 612 4.10 -11.75 10.99
CA ALA A 612 5.44 -12.09 11.46
C ALA A 612 5.81 -13.46 10.91
N ARG A 613 6.95 -13.57 10.23
CA ARG A 613 7.48 -14.80 9.65
C ARG A 613 8.72 -15.25 10.43
N LEU A 614 8.73 -16.50 10.86
CA LEU A 614 9.86 -17.17 11.51
C LEU A 614 10.35 -18.32 10.62
N GLY A 615 11.66 -18.32 10.31
CA GLY A 615 12.28 -19.37 9.50
C GLY A 615 12.34 -20.71 10.24
N ARG A 616 12.41 -21.82 9.48
CA ARG A 616 12.40 -23.19 10.03
C ARG A 616 13.52 -23.46 11.05
N SER A 617 14.74 -23.00 10.81
CA SER A 617 15.87 -23.20 11.74
C SER A 617 15.59 -22.58 13.12
N ASP A 618 15.15 -21.33 13.13
CA ASP A 618 14.77 -20.61 14.35
C ASP A 618 13.52 -21.22 15.00
N PHE A 619 12.56 -21.69 14.20
CA PHE A 619 11.39 -22.40 14.72
C PHE A 619 11.75 -23.69 15.47
N LEU A 620 12.57 -24.55 14.88
CA LEU A 620 12.97 -25.81 15.53
C LEU A 620 13.78 -25.56 16.81
N GLN A 621 14.66 -24.54 16.79
CA GLN A 621 15.40 -24.13 17.97
C GLN A 621 14.47 -23.59 19.08
N MET A 622 13.45 -22.81 18.72
CA MET A 622 12.42 -22.33 19.66
C MET A 622 11.69 -23.51 20.32
N VAL A 623 11.26 -24.48 19.52
CA VAL A 623 10.50 -25.66 19.96
C VAL A 623 11.34 -26.62 20.81
N ARG A 624 12.66 -26.65 20.61
CA ARG A 624 13.63 -27.32 21.49
C ARG A 624 13.78 -26.59 22.82
N GLN A 625 13.95 -25.28 22.78
CA GLN A 625 14.22 -24.44 23.96
C GLN A 625 13.00 -24.28 24.88
N PHE A 626 11.78 -24.28 24.34
CA PHE A 626 10.55 -24.00 25.09
C PHE A 626 9.54 -25.17 25.03
N PRO A 627 9.67 -26.20 25.89
CA PRO A 627 8.82 -27.39 25.88
C PRO A 627 7.32 -27.12 26.03
N VAL A 628 6.95 -26.13 26.85
CA VAL A 628 5.54 -25.76 27.06
C VAL A 628 4.91 -25.21 25.77
N LEU A 629 5.67 -24.40 25.02
CA LEU A 629 5.22 -23.87 23.74
C LEU A 629 5.11 -24.98 22.68
N ARG A 630 6.07 -25.93 22.65
CA ARG A 630 6.01 -27.11 21.78
C ARG A 630 4.73 -27.90 21.99
N ARG A 631 4.40 -28.24 23.24
CA ARG A 631 3.20 -29.03 23.55
C ARG A 631 1.92 -28.35 23.05
N ARG A 632 1.79 -27.03 23.26
CA ARG A 632 0.62 -26.26 22.79
C ARG A 632 0.53 -26.21 21.27
N LEU A 633 1.66 -26.04 20.58
CA LEU A 633 1.70 -26.11 19.12
C LEU A 633 1.21 -27.48 18.63
N VAL A 634 1.68 -28.57 19.25
CA VAL A 634 1.23 -29.93 18.92
C VAL A 634 -0.28 -30.10 19.15
N GLU A 635 -0.80 -29.66 20.29
CA GLU A 635 -2.24 -29.72 20.59
C GLU A 635 -3.07 -28.96 19.54
N GLN A 636 -2.65 -27.74 19.18
CA GLN A 636 -3.33 -26.93 18.18
C GLN A 636 -3.25 -27.55 16.77
N SER A 637 -2.10 -28.09 16.38
CA SER A 637 -1.89 -28.77 15.10
C SER A 637 -2.77 -30.01 14.97
N LEU A 638 -2.81 -30.85 16.01
CA LEU A 638 -3.68 -32.03 16.02
C LEU A 638 -5.16 -31.65 16.01
N GLY A 639 -5.57 -30.60 16.73
CA GLY A 639 -6.95 -30.09 16.65
C GLY A 639 -7.33 -29.61 15.24
N SER A 640 -6.38 -28.98 14.54
CA SER A 640 -6.58 -28.52 13.16
C SER A 640 -6.72 -29.68 12.17
N LEU A 641 -5.92 -30.75 12.36
CA LEU A 641 -5.98 -32.00 11.59
C LEU A 641 -7.23 -32.86 11.91
N ARG A 642 -7.75 -32.81 13.16
CA ARG A 642 -8.92 -33.60 13.57
C ARG A 642 -10.25 -32.98 13.18
N SER A 643 -10.32 -31.65 13.09
CA SER A 643 -11.53 -30.91 12.69
C SER A 643 -11.86 -31.06 11.18
N GLU A 644 -11.50 -32.20 10.58
CA GLU A 644 -11.41 -32.44 9.14
C GLU A 644 -12.61 -33.15 8.50
N THR A 645 -13.76 -33.29 9.17
CA THR A 645 -14.81 -34.22 8.71
C THR A 645 -16.06 -33.66 8.04
N GLU A 646 -16.43 -32.38 8.10
CA GLU A 646 -17.68 -31.93 7.45
C GLU A 646 -17.58 -30.59 6.71
N PHE A 647 -18.04 -30.58 5.45
CA PHE A 647 -18.34 -29.37 4.69
C PHE A 647 -19.52 -28.66 5.35
N ASN A 648 -19.35 -27.39 5.71
CA ASN A 648 -20.43 -26.56 6.25
C ASN A 648 -20.84 -25.52 5.18
N PRO A 649 -21.92 -25.76 4.42
CA PRO A 649 -22.38 -24.85 3.37
C PRO A 649 -22.66 -23.43 3.88
N LEU A 650 -23.20 -23.32 5.11
CA LEU A 650 -23.50 -22.02 5.73
C LEU A 650 -22.22 -21.22 5.98
N MET A 651 -21.16 -21.88 6.43
CA MET A 651 -19.86 -21.22 6.62
C MET A 651 -19.18 -20.84 5.31
N SER A 652 -19.33 -21.64 4.25
CA SER A 652 -18.84 -21.26 2.92
C SER A 652 -19.53 -19.99 2.43
N GLU A 653 -20.86 -19.96 2.49
CA GLU A 653 -21.66 -18.80 2.09
C GLU A 653 -21.33 -17.56 2.93
N TYR A 654 -21.14 -17.72 4.25
CA TYR A 654 -20.75 -16.65 5.17
C TYR A 654 -19.41 -16.00 4.78
N VAL A 655 -18.42 -16.83 4.39
CA VAL A 655 -17.10 -16.34 3.96
C VAL A 655 -17.16 -15.76 2.55
N GLU A 656 -17.82 -16.42 1.60
CA GLU A 656 -17.96 -15.95 0.21
C GLU A 656 -18.69 -14.62 0.10
N GLN A 657 -19.69 -14.39 0.95
CA GLN A 657 -20.38 -13.11 1.02
C GLN A 657 -19.58 -12.03 1.79
N GLY A 658 -18.44 -12.37 2.40
CA GLY A 658 -17.63 -11.43 3.18
C GLY A 658 -18.30 -10.94 4.48
N LEU A 659 -19.25 -11.71 5.02
CA LEU A 659 -20.03 -11.30 6.19
C LEU A 659 -19.18 -11.23 7.47
N TYR A 660 -18.11 -12.02 7.54
CA TYR A 660 -17.15 -12.02 8.65
C TYR A 660 -16.47 -10.66 8.89
N GLU A 661 -16.42 -9.79 7.88
CA GLU A 661 -15.81 -8.47 8.02
C GLU A 661 -16.79 -7.42 8.52
N GLY A 662 -18.09 -7.62 8.32
CA GLY A 662 -19.11 -6.62 8.56
C GLY A 662 -19.31 -6.36 10.05
N GLN A 663 -19.05 -5.13 10.50
CA GLN A 663 -19.31 -4.72 11.89
C GLN A 663 -20.73 -4.17 12.07
N SER A 664 -21.36 -3.71 11.00
CA SER A 664 -22.72 -3.18 11.03
C SER A 664 -23.42 -3.42 9.69
N ILE A 665 -23.94 -4.63 9.52
CA ILE A 665 -24.60 -5.11 8.30
C ILE A 665 -26.09 -4.77 8.40
N LEU A 666 -26.65 -4.10 7.38
CA LEU A 666 -28.10 -3.91 7.28
C LEU A 666 -28.72 -5.22 6.78
N VAL A 667 -29.55 -5.82 7.62
CA VAL A 667 -30.31 -7.01 7.26
C VAL A 667 -31.80 -6.73 7.32
N LEU A 668 -32.55 -7.30 6.37
CA LEU A 668 -34.00 -7.28 6.36
C LEU A 668 -34.50 -8.72 6.59
N ASP A 669 -35.26 -8.93 7.66
CA ASP A 669 -35.96 -10.19 7.91
C ASP A 669 -37.08 -10.35 6.88
N MET A 670 -36.96 -11.38 6.03
CA MET A 670 -37.88 -11.57 4.92
C MET A 670 -39.25 -12.09 5.35
N ASP A 671 -39.40 -12.61 6.57
CA ASP A 671 -40.69 -13.04 7.11
C ASP A 671 -41.49 -11.84 7.65
N LEU A 672 -40.80 -10.79 8.10
CA LEU A 672 -41.43 -9.56 8.62
C LEU A 672 -41.56 -8.46 7.56
N CYS A 673 -40.69 -8.46 6.55
CA CYS A 673 -40.61 -7.36 5.59
C CYS A 673 -41.76 -7.37 4.58
N THR A 674 -42.69 -6.42 4.73
CA THR A 674 -43.80 -6.19 3.78
C THR A 674 -43.42 -5.36 2.55
N ARG A 675 -42.15 -4.99 2.41
CA ARG A 675 -41.61 -4.17 1.32
C ARG A 675 -42.25 -2.78 1.15
N CYS A 676 -42.76 -2.17 2.21
CA CYS A 676 -43.42 -0.84 2.21
C CYS A 676 -42.55 0.40 1.89
N ASP A 677 -41.25 0.25 1.67
CA ASP A 677 -40.28 1.31 1.33
C ASP A 677 -39.97 2.38 2.40
N GLU A 678 -40.51 2.27 3.62
CA GLU A 678 -40.25 3.28 4.65
C GLU A 678 -38.77 3.36 5.09
N CYS A 679 -38.00 2.28 5.01
CA CYS A 679 -36.56 2.34 5.27
C CYS A 679 -35.81 3.22 4.25
N THR A 680 -36.18 3.15 2.96
CA THR A 680 -35.60 3.94 1.88
C THR A 680 -36.02 5.40 2.00
N LYS A 681 -37.33 5.65 2.19
CA LYS A 681 -37.86 7.02 2.36
C LYS A 681 -37.31 7.68 3.62
N GLY A 682 -37.15 6.93 4.71
CA GLY A 682 -36.52 7.39 5.96
C GLY A 682 -35.08 7.85 5.73
N CYS A 683 -34.30 7.10 4.95
CA CYS A 683 -32.94 7.49 4.58
C CYS A 683 -32.93 8.81 3.78
N ILE A 684 -33.79 8.94 2.76
CA ILE A 684 -33.89 10.16 1.95
C ILE A 684 -34.28 11.38 2.80
N ARG A 685 -35.31 11.23 3.66
CA ARG A 685 -35.78 12.31 4.56
C ARG A 685 -34.69 12.77 5.53
N GLN A 686 -33.89 11.85 6.07
CA GLN A 686 -32.84 12.16 7.02
C GLN A 686 -31.73 13.03 6.42
N HIS A 687 -31.36 12.78 5.17
CA HIS A 687 -30.20 13.43 4.54
C HIS A 687 -30.55 14.64 3.68
N GLY A 688 -31.81 14.79 3.28
CA GLY A 688 -32.24 15.91 2.43
C GLY A 688 -31.35 16.06 1.21
N ASP A 689 -30.98 17.31 0.89
CA ASP A 689 -30.07 17.69 -0.19
C ASP A 689 -28.69 18.15 0.31
N ASP A 690 -28.40 18.07 1.61
CA ASP A 690 -27.18 18.63 2.22
C ASP A 690 -25.89 18.10 1.59
N SER A 691 -25.82 16.81 1.26
CA SER A 691 -24.55 16.20 0.81
C SER A 691 -24.23 16.44 -0.68
N HIS A 692 -25.26 16.42 -1.54
CA HIS A 692 -25.10 16.39 -3.01
C HIS A 692 -25.92 17.47 -3.73
N GLY A 693 -26.73 18.26 -3.02
CA GLY A 693 -27.66 19.23 -3.63
C GLY A 693 -28.87 18.57 -4.30
N LEU A 694 -29.13 17.29 -3.97
CA LEU A 694 -30.33 16.56 -4.32
C LEU A 694 -30.59 15.43 -3.30
N PRO A 695 -31.86 15.03 -3.10
CA PRO A 695 -32.22 13.90 -2.24
C PRO A 695 -31.73 12.57 -2.83
N ILE A 696 -30.95 11.83 -2.05
CA ILE A 696 -30.40 10.52 -2.43
C ILE A 696 -30.66 9.47 -1.35
N THR A 697 -30.87 8.22 -1.76
CA THR A 697 -30.83 7.09 -0.83
C THR A 697 -29.40 6.55 -0.71
N ARG A 698 -29.00 6.19 0.51
CA ARG A 698 -27.71 5.56 0.80
C ARG A 698 -27.84 4.06 1.07
N LEU A 699 -29.00 3.49 0.77
CA LEU A 699 -29.28 2.06 0.81
C LEU A 699 -30.10 1.64 -0.40
N LEU A 700 -29.86 0.42 -0.87
CA LEU A 700 -30.72 -0.27 -1.82
C LEU A 700 -31.21 -1.56 -1.16
N ARG A 701 -32.51 -1.86 -1.30
CA ARG A 701 -33.13 -3.12 -0.80
C ARG A 701 -32.87 -4.27 -1.76
N ASP A 702 -31.62 -4.39 -2.18
CA ASP A 702 -31.11 -5.44 -3.05
C ASP A 702 -29.91 -6.07 -2.38
N GLY A 703 -29.56 -7.30 -2.75
CA GLY A 703 -28.43 -8.02 -2.17
C GLY A 703 -28.65 -9.53 -2.07
N ARG A 704 -27.63 -10.22 -1.56
CA ARG A 704 -27.68 -11.68 -1.38
C ARG A 704 -28.42 -12.02 -0.09
N ARG A 705 -29.13 -13.14 -0.09
CA ARG A 705 -29.72 -13.69 1.13
C ARG A 705 -28.67 -14.46 1.92
N PHE A 706 -28.85 -14.52 3.23
CA PHE A 706 -28.11 -15.41 4.11
C PHE A 706 -29.12 -16.00 5.10
N GLY A 707 -29.52 -17.25 4.87
CA GLY A 707 -30.74 -17.79 5.48
C GLY A 707 -31.98 -16.98 5.10
N ASP A 708 -32.79 -16.62 6.09
CA ASP A 708 -34.06 -15.88 5.92
C ASP A 708 -33.88 -14.35 5.90
N TYR A 709 -32.63 -13.88 5.97
CA TYR A 709 -32.30 -12.46 5.96
C TYR A 709 -31.78 -12.02 4.59
N LEU A 710 -32.28 -10.89 4.10
CA LEU A 710 -31.69 -10.19 2.97
C LEU A 710 -30.59 -9.26 3.49
N VAL A 711 -29.36 -9.48 3.03
CA VAL A 711 -28.23 -8.58 3.30
C VAL A 711 -28.30 -7.41 2.32
N ALA A 712 -28.84 -6.28 2.75
CA ALA A 712 -29.09 -5.14 1.88
C ALA A 712 -27.79 -4.43 1.46
N THR A 713 -27.77 -3.89 0.24
CA THR A 713 -26.70 -3.03 -0.28
C THR A 713 -26.66 -1.71 0.49
N SER A 714 -25.86 -1.71 1.54
CA SER A 714 -25.55 -0.59 2.40
C SER A 714 -24.20 -0.84 3.06
N CYS A 715 -23.46 0.23 3.38
CA CYS A 715 -22.15 0.11 4.02
C CYS A 715 -22.19 -0.86 5.21
N ARG A 716 -21.24 -1.79 5.26
CA ARG A 716 -21.15 -2.84 6.30
C ARG A 716 -20.23 -2.45 7.46
N SER A 717 -19.63 -1.25 7.42
CA SER A 717 -18.58 -0.81 8.34
C SER A 717 -17.49 -1.87 8.52
N CYS A 718 -17.01 -2.44 7.41
CA CYS A 718 -16.10 -3.58 7.39
C CYS A 718 -14.91 -3.39 8.32
N THR A 719 -14.38 -4.47 8.90
CA THR A 719 -13.18 -4.42 9.76
C THR A 719 -11.95 -3.98 8.97
N ASP A 720 -11.78 -4.48 7.74
CA ASP A 720 -10.85 -3.92 6.76
C ASP A 720 -11.63 -3.07 5.72
N PRO A 721 -11.48 -1.73 5.71
CA PRO A 721 -12.24 -0.87 4.83
C PRO A 721 -11.53 -0.71 3.48
N HIS A 722 -11.72 -1.67 2.57
CA HIS A 722 -11.16 -1.64 1.20
C HIS A 722 -11.41 -0.32 0.46
N CYS A 723 -12.59 0.26 0.65
CA CYS A 723 -12.98 1.52 0.03
C CYS A 723 -12.11 2.72 0.41
N MET A 724 -11.46 2.70 1.59
CA MET A 724 -10.58 3.80 2.03
C MET A 724 -9.18 3.69 1.42
N SER A 725 -8.82 2.53 0.86
CA SER A 725 -7.54 2.32 0.21
C SER A 725 -7.52 3.05 -1.13
N GLY A 726 -6.44 3.79 -1.39
CA GLY A 726 -6.23 4.47 -2.67
C GLY A 726 -6.97 5.79 -2.86
N CYS A 727 -7.66 6.34 -1.84
CA CYS A 727 -8.25 7.68 -1.98
C CYS A 727 -7.14 8.75 -2.10
N PRO A 728 -7.02 9.45 -3.25
CA PRO A 728 -5.87 10.33 -3.49
C PRO A 728 -5.87 11.57 -2.60
N VAL A 729 -7.05 12.02 -2.14
CA VAL A 729 -7.25 13.26 -1.38
C VAL A 729 -7.71 13.02 0.06
N ASP A 730 -7.70 11.77 0.54
CA ASP A 730 -8.15 11.39 1.89
C ASP A 730 -9.55 11.96 2.26
N SER A 731 -10.49 11.95 1.30
CA SER A 731 -11.88 12.40 1.50
C SER A 731 -12.77 11.33 2.11
N ILE A 732 -12.34 10.07 2.09
CA ILE A 732 -13.03 8.94 2.71
C ILE A 732 -12.30 8.53 3.99
N HIS A 733 -13.03 8.41 5.09
CA HIS A 733 -12.45 7.95 6.35
C HIS A 733 -13.49 7.33 7.29
N ARG A 734 -13.08 6.91 8.49
CA ARG A 734 -14.02 6.40 9.50
C ARG A 734 -14.57 7.50 10.41
N GLY A 735 -15.85 7.44 10.73
CA GLY A 735 -16.48 8.23 11.78
C GLY A 735 -16.35 7.57 13.16
N LYS A 736 -16.88 8.22 14.21
CA LYS A 736 -16.80 7.77 15.61
C LYS A 736 -17.36 6.35 15.87
N HIS A 737 -18.36 5.91 15.12
CA HIS A 737 -18.95 4.56 15.19
C HIS A 737 -18.38 3.64 14.10
N LEU A 738 -17.20 3.97 13.58
CA LEU A 738 -16.50 3.23 12.52
C LEU A 738 -17.24 3.16 11.18
N GLN A 739 -18.30 3.96 11.00
CA GLN A 739 -18.96 4.18 9.72
C GLN A 739 -18.02 4.82 8.71
N ILE A 740 -18.34 4.74 7.42
CA ILE A 740 -17.64 5.49 6.38
C ILE A 740 -18.23 6.90 6.27
N VAL A 741 -17.34 7.90 6.30
CA VAL A 741 -17.63 9.32 6.10
C VAL A 741 -16.96 9.77 4.80
N ILE A 742 -17.69 10.52 3.97
CA ILE A 742 -17.20 11.12 2.72
C ILE A 742 -17.29 12.63 2.83
N GLU A 743 -16.12 13.28 2.81
CA GLU A 743 -15.95 14.72 2.94
C GLU A 743 -16.21 15.46 1.62
N ASP A 744 -16.47 16.77 1.70
CA ASP A 744 -16.80 17.62 0.55
C ASP A 744 -15.62 17.85 -0.41
N HIS A 745 -14.38 17.63 0.03
CA HIS A 745 -13.20 17.65 -0.84
C HIS A 745 -13.02 16.37 -1.68
N CYS A 746 -14.04 15.49 -1.72
CA CYS A 746 -14.12 14.40 -2.69
C CYS A 746 -14.00 14.93 -4.13
N ILE A 747 -13.11 14.34 -4.92
CA ILE A 747 -12.88 14.73 -6.33
C ILE A 747 -13.67 13.87 -7.34
N GLY A 748 -14.45 12.90 -6.88
CA GLY A 748 -15.29 12.10 -7.78
C GLY A 748 -14.58 10.97 -8.54
N CYS A 749 -13.36 10.61 -8.17
CA CYS A 749 -12.54 9.61 -8.89
C CYS A 749 -13.11 8.19 -9.02
N GLY A 750 -14.10 7.81 -8.22
CA GLY A 750 -14.72 6.47 -8.28
C GLY A 750 -13.92 5.32 -7.65
N LEU A 751 -12.64 5.49 -7.31
CA LEU A 751 -11.80 4.40 -6.75
C LEU A 751 -12.42 3.71 -5.54
N CYS A 752 -13.02 4.47 -4.62
CA CYS A 752 -13.69 3.89 -3.45
C CYS A 752 -14.90 3.01 -3.81
N ALA A 753 -15.62 3.34 -4.90
CA ALA A 753 -16.72 2.55 -5.42
C ALA A 753 -16.22 1.26 -6.06
N SER A 754 -15.18 1.33 -6.90
CA SER A 754 -14.53 0.16 -7.50
C SER A 754 -13.90 -0.76 -6.44
N ASN A 755 -13.30 -0.19 -5.40
CA ASN A 755 -12.67 -0.94 -4.32
C ASN A 755 -13.67 -1.53 -3.32
N CYS A 756 -14.96 -1.20 -3.39
CA CYS A 756 -15.96 -1.79 -2.52
C CYS A 756 -16.43 -3.14 -3.11
N PRO A 757 -16.01 -4.30 -2.58
CA PRO A 757 -16.37 -5.60 -3.15
C PRO A 757 -17.88 -5.89 -3.03
N TYR A 758 -18.57 -5.11 -2.20
CA TYR A 758 -19.99 -5.25 -1.88
C TYR A 758 -20.87 -4.25 -2.63
N GLY A 759 -20.31 -3.36 -3.46
CA GLY A 759 -21.07 -2.37 -4.23
C GLY A 759 -21.82 -1.33 -3.38
N ASN A 760 -21.33 -1.04 -2.17
CA ASN A 760 -22.03 -0.20 -1.19
C ASN A 760 -21.72 1.31 -1.31
N ILE A 761 -20.94 1.72 -2.31
CA ILE A 761 -20.60 3.12 -2.57
C ILE A 761 -21.06 3.49 -3.98
N PHE A 762 -21.80 4.58 -4.08
CA PHE A 762 -22.39 5.09 -5.33
C PHE A 762 -21.73 6.39 -5.74
N MET A 763 -21.47 6.58 -7.03
CA MET A 763 -21.00 7.86 -7.55
C MET A 763 -22.21 8.67 -8.01
N VAL A 764 -22.44 9.82 -7.36
CA VAL A 764 -23.63 10.65 -7.63
C VAL A 764 -23.19 12.07 -8.03
N PRO A 765 -23.82 12.70 -9.03
CA PRO A 765 -23.55 14.10 -9.36
C PRO A 765 -23.74 15.01 -8.14
N ASN A 766 -22.76 15.87 -7.86
CA ASN A 766 -22.82 16.85 -6.78
C ASN A 766 -23.26 18.21 -7.33
N ARG A 767 -24.56 18.53 -7.22
CA ARG A 767 -25.11 19.83 -7.62
C ARG A 767 -24.59 21.01 -6.79
N ARG A 768 -23.96 20.75 -5.64
CA ARG A 768 -23.27 21.79 -4.84
C ARG A 768 -21.92 22.17 -5.43
N ARG A 769 -21.35 21.36 -6.33
CA ARG A 769 -20.05 21.60 -6.96
C ARG A 769 -20.16 21.44 -8.48
N ILE A 770 -20.51 22.55 -9.12
CA ILE A 770 -20.53 22.66 -10.57
C ILE A 770 -19.15 23.15 -11.02
N ILE A 771 -18.60 22.48 -12.02
CA ILE A 771 -17.30 22.79 -12.60
C ILE A 771 -17.46 23.10 -14.08
N GLU A 772 -16.64 24.02 -14.55
CA GLU A 772 -16.51 24.36 -15.96
C GLU A 772 -15.51 23.40 -16.61
N VAL A 773 -15.92 22.73 -17.68
CA VAL A 773 -15.11 21.81 -18.46
C VAL A 773 -15.23 22.19 -19.92
N PRO A 774 -14.14 22.21 -20.70
CA PRO A 774 -14.21 22.44 -22.15
C PRO A 774 -15.21 21.49 -22.82
N ASP A 775 -15.94 21.98 -23.81
CA ASP A 775 -16.77 21.11 -24.64
C ASP A 775 -15.87 20.20 -25.49
N ALA A 776 -16.23 18.91 -25.56
CA ALA A 776 -15.46 17.89 -26.25
C ALA A 776 -15.55 18.04 -27.78
N ASP A 777 -16.68 18.55 -28.26
CA ASP A 777 -17.00 18.74 -29.67
C ASP A 777 -16.66 20.16 -30.14
N ASP A 778 -16.70 21.17 -29.25
CA ASP A 778 -16.28 22.55 -29.52
C ASP A 778 -15.28 23.11 -28.48
N PRO A 779 -13.96 23.03 -28.73
CA PRO A 779 -12.93 23.51 -27.80
C PRO A 779 -12.99 25.02 -27.47
N GLY A 780 -13.80 25.81 -28.19
CA GLY A 780 -14.06 27.22 -27.90
C GLY A 780 -15.17 27.45 -26.86
N GLU A 781 -15.97 26.43 -26.56
CA GLU A 781 -17.08 26.47 -25.62
C GLU A 781 -16.78 25.67 -24.35
N THR A 782 -17.55 25.95 -23.29
CA THR A 782 -17.43 25.27 -22.00
C THR A 782 -18.79 24.79 -21.51
N ASN A 783 -18.80 23.59 -20.93
CA ASN A 783 -19.94 22.98 -20.29
C ASN A 783 -19.84 23.07 -18.77
N MET A 784 -20.98 23.32 -18.13
CA MET A 784 -21.11 23.31 -16.68
C MET A 784 -21.63 21.95 -16.23
N ILE A 785 -20.75 21.13 -15.65
CA ILE A 785 -21.10 19.79 -15.18
C ILE A 785 -21.04 19.70 -13.66
N ALA A 786 -21.94 18.92 -13.07
CA ALA A 786 -21.88 18.59 -11.65
C ALA A 786 -20.79 17.53 -11.41
N GLN A 787 -19.76 17.87 -10.63
CA GLN A 787 -18.70 16.92 -10.31
C GLN A 787 -19.27 15.72 -9.55
N LEU A 788 -18.86 14.50 -9.88
CA LEU A 788 -19.28 13.33 -9.13
C LEU A 788 -18.76 13.38 -7.68
N LYS A 789 -19.55 12.89 -6.73
CA LYS A 789 -19.16 12.70 -5.34
C LYS A 789 -19.64 11.33 -4.86
N ALA A 790 -18.77 10.62 -4.16
CA ALA A 790 -19.11 9.33 -3.58
C ALA A 790 -20.22 9.48 -2.52
N ALA A 791 -21.17 8.55 -2.51
CA ALA A 791 -22.25 8.45 -1.56
C ALA A 791 -22.26 7.04 -0.95
N THR A 792 -22.41 6.96 0.35
CA THR A 792 -22.44 5.70 1.09
C THR A 792 -23.26 5.89 2.35
N CYS A 793 -23.78 4.79 2.90
CA CYS A 793 -24.38 4.83 4.23
C CYS A 793 -23.32 5.24 5.25
N ASP A 794 -23.62 6.29 5.99
CA ASP A 794 -22.85 6.85 7.10
C ASP A 794 -23.44 6.43 8.45
N LEU A 795 -24.31 5.42 8.47
CA LEU A 795 -25.13 5.06 9.64
C LEU A 795 -25.89 6.29 10.23
N CYS A 796 -26.22 7.24 9.34
CA CYS A 796 -26.78 8.57 9.60
C CYS A 796 -25.93 9.43 10.55
N ASP A 797 -24.60 9.34 10.41
CA ASP A 797 -23.52 9.93 11.25
C ASP A 797 -23.68 9.78 12.78
N ALA A 798 -24.46 8.75 13.11
CA ALA A 798 -24.47 7.91 14.28
C ALA A 798 -24.92 8.55 15.61
N GLU A 799 -26.22 8.80 15.73
CA GLU A 799 -26.91 8.88 17.02
C GLU A 799 -26.95 7.50 17.74
N GLY A 800 -26.82 7.48 19.08
CA GLY A 800 -26.82 6.27 19.91
C GLY A 800 -25.45 5.91 20.54
N ASP A 801 -25.36 4.73 21.18
CA ASP A 801 -24.08 4.19 21.69
C ASP A 801 -23.26 3.56 20.55
N ARG A 802 -21.94 3.50 20.74
CA ARG A 802 -20.99 2.91 19.80
C ARG A 802 -21.31 1.45 19.45
N SER A 803 -21.84 0.70 20.41
CA SER A 803 -22.18 -0.71 20.26
C SER A 803 -23.53 -0.94 19.55
N SER A 804 -24.39 0.08 19.45
CA SER A 804 -25.77 -0.07 18.95
C SER A 804 -26.20 1.19 18.17
N PRO A 805 -25.70 1.42 16.94
CA PRO A 805 -26.11 2.55 16.12
C PRO A 805 -27.59 2.45 15.72
N LYS A 806 -28.32 3.56 15.75
CA LYS A 806 -29.75 3.61 15.38
C LYS A 806 -29.98 4.45 14.12
N PRO A 807 -29.64 3.94 12.92
CA PRO A 807 -29.85 4.68 11.68
C PRO A 807 -31.34 4.81 11.36
N GLN A 808 -31.71 5.87 10.64
CA GLN A 808 -33.11 6.19 10.33
C GLN A 808 -33.81 5.10 9.51
N CYS A 809 -33.06 4.33 8.72
CA CYS A 809 -33.62 3.21 7.95
C CYS A 809 -34.16 2.06 8.81
N VAL A 810 -33.56 1.84 10.00
CA VAL A 810 -34.04 0.89 11.00
C VAL A 810 -35.21 1.50 11.76
N ALA A 811 -35.05 2.73 12.25
CA ALA A 811 -36.08 3.43 13.01
C ALA A 811 -37.39 3.67 12.24
N SER A 812 -37.31 3.81 10.92
CA SER A 812 -38.48 4.01 10.06
C SER A 812 -39.21 2.71 9.69
N CYS A 813 -38.71 1.53 10.07
CA CYS A 813 -39.35 0.27 9.71
C CYS A 813 -40.55 -0.01 10.64
N PRO A 814 -41.80 0.01 10.14
CA PRO A 814 -42.97 -0.17 10.99
C PRO A 814 -43.26 -1.65 11.35
N HIS A 815 -42.48 -2.58 10.80
CA HIS A 815 -42.65 -4.03 10.99
C HIS A 815 -41.48 -4.65 11.76
N GLU A 816 -40.55 -3.82 12.27
CA GLU A 816 -39.33 -4.27 12.96
C GLU A 816 -38.47 -5.24 12.13
N ALA A 817 -38.66 -5.23 10.79
CA ALA A 817 -37.99 -6.14 9.88
C ALA A 817 -36.54 -5.74 9.56
N ALA A 818 -36.15 -4.49 9.81
CA ALA A 818 -34.81 -3.98 9.48
C ALA A 818 -33.94 -3.88 10.73
N SER A 819 -32.72 -4.43 10.70
CA SER A 819 -31.77 -4.34 11.81
C SER A 819 -30.33 -4.17 11.33
N ARG A 820 -29.47 -3.64 12.23
CA ARG A 820 -28.02 -3.56 12.03
C ARG A 820 -27.36 -4.56 12.97
N VAL A 821 -26.68 -5.55 12.41
CA VAL A 821 -26.01 -6.62 13.17
C VAL A 821 -24.57 -6.78 12.68
N SER A 822 -23.69 -7.26 13.54
CA SER A 822 -22.36 -7.72 13.12
C SER A 822 -22.46 -9.04 12.36
N GLY A 823 -21.41 -9.38 11.60
CA GLY A 823 -21.30 -10.66 10.93
C GLY A 823 -21.50 -11.86 11.87
N PRO A 824 -20.81 -11.94 13.02
CA PRO A 824 -20.99 -13.03 13.98
C PRO A 824 -22.43 -13.12 14.51
N GLU A 825 -23.06 -12.00 14.87
CA GLU A 825 -24.45 -11.97 15.33
C GLU A 825 -25.42 -12.46 14.24
N LEU A 826 -25.19 -12.09 12.98
CA LEU A 826 -25.99 -12.59 11.85
C LEU A 826 -25.86 -14.12 11.69
N LEU A 827 -24.65 -14.66 11.86
CA LEU A 827 -24.41 -16.10 11.82
C LEU A 827 -25.15 -16.81 12.96
N GLU A 828 -25.12 -16.26 14.17
CA GLU A 828 -25.87 -16.78 15.32
C GLU A 828 -27.38 -16.76 15.08
N LEU A 829 -27.93 -15.66 14.54
CA LEU A 829 -29.35 -15.53 14.22
C LEU A 829 -29.83 -16.60 13.22
N VAL A 830 -29.08 -16.81 12.13
CA VAL A 830 -29.41 -17.83 11.12
C VAL A 830 -29.26 -19.24 11.68
N THR A 831 -28.22 -19.49 12.48
CA THR A 831 -27.99 -20.81 13.10
C THR A 831 -29.09 -21.16 14.09
N ALA A 832 -29.51 -20.21 14.93
CA ALA A 832 -30.60 -20.39 15.90
C ALA A 832 -31.93 -20.67 15.21
N ARG A 833 -32.24 -19.96 14.12
CA ARG A 833 -33.49 -20.16 13.36
C ARG A 833 -33.55 -21.54 12.69
N ARG A 834 -32.42 -22.00 12.14
CA ARG A 834 -32.30 -23.36 11.58
C ARG A 834 -32.47 -24.44 12.65
N ALA A 835 -31.83 -24.27 13.82
CA ALA A 835 -31.96 -25.21 14.93
C ALA A 835 -33.39 -25.27 15.52
N GLY A 836 -34.14 -24.16 15.47
CA GLY A 836 -35.54 -24.10 15.92
C GLY A 836 -36.56 -24.69 14.94
N GLY A 837 -36.22 -24.77 13.64
CA GLY A 837 -37.08 -25.33 12.59
C GLY A 837 -37.15 -26.86 12.55
N ASP A 838 -36.15 -27.55 13.11
CA ASP A 838 -36.05 -29.02 13.09
C ASP A 838 -36.78 -29.72 14.26
N SER A 839 -37.66 -29.02 14.99
CA SER A 839 -38.44 -29.62 16.10
C SER A 839 -39.87 -30.07 15.73
N GLU A 840 -40.35 -29.79 14.51
CA GLU A 840 -41.68 -30.23 14.06
C GLU A 840 -41.70 -31.32 12.98
N PHE A 841 -40.54 -31.76 12.49
CA PHE A 841 -40.45 -32.91 11.58
C PHE A 841 -39.19 -33.75 11.82
N LEU A 842 -39.14 -34.42 12.97
CA LEU A 842 -38.35 -35.64 13.20
C LEU A 842 -39.23 -36.73 13.80
#